data_AF-A0A8B8RPM4-F1
#
_entry.id   AF-A0A8B8RPM4-F1
#
_cell.length_a   1.000
_cell.length_b   1.000
_cell.length_c   1.000
_cell.angle_alpha   90.00
_cell.angle_beta   90.00
_cell.angle_gamma   90.00
#
_symmetry.space_group_name_H-M   'P 1'
#
loop_
_entity.id
_entity.type
_entity.pdbx_description
1 polymer ?
#
loop_
_entity_poly.entity_id
_entity_poly.type
_entity_poly.pdbx_seq_one_letter_code
_entity_poly.pdbx_strand_id
1 'polypeptide(L)'
;MPSKDLGTRPRQDSRLGSSSTDGQVCPCPRGLACTARGECCHTECLGGCSRPEDPRACVACRHLYFQGACHRACPPGTYQHESWRCVTTERCASLHSVPGRTSTFGIHQGSCLAQCPPGFTRNSSSIFCHKCEGLCPKECKVGTKTIDSIQSAQDLVGCTHVEGSLILNLRQGYNLELELQHSLGLVETITGFLKIKHSFALVSLGFFKNLKLIRGDTMVDGNYTLYVLDNQNLQQLGSWVAAGLTIPVGKIYFAFNPRLCLEHIYRLEEVTGTKGRQNKAEINPRTNGDRAACQTRTLRFVSNVTEANRILLRWERYEPLEARDLLSFIVYYKESPFQNATEHVGPDACGTQSWNLLDVELPLSRTQEPGVTLAPLKPWTQYAVFVRAITLTTAEDSPHQGAQSPIIYLQTLPAAPTVPQDVISTSNSSSHLLVRWKPPTQRNGNITYYLVLWQRLAEDSDLYINDYCHRGLRLPTSNNDPRFDREDGELEADKEPGCCSCQHPPPGQVLPPLEAQEASFQKKFENFLHNAITIPKSPWKVTSINKSPQRDSGRYRRAAGALRLEGNSSDFEIQEDKVPRERAVLRGLRHFTEYRIDIHACNHAAHTVGCSAATFVFARTMPHREADGIPGKVAWEAASKSSVLLRWLEPPDPNGLILKYEIKYRRLGEEATVLCVSRLRYAKFGGVHLALLPPGNYSARVRATSLAGNGSWTDSVAFYVPGPEEEDSGGLHILLTVTPVGLMLLIILAALGFFYGKKRNSTLYASVNPEYFNASHSRSGGGWTGGVGQRDGRGEEADFQTILEKAALVLKPFRRGVGEVWQRAVCLPCDPHLLSVYIPDEWEVPREQISIIRELGQGSFGMVYEGLAQGLEVGEESTPVALKTVNELASPRERIEFLKEASVMKAFKCHHVVRLLGVVSQGQPTLVIMELMTRGDLKSHLRSLRPEAENNPGLPRPALGDMIQMAGEIADGMAYLAANKFVHRDLAARNCMVSQDFTVKIGDFGMTRDVYETDYYRKGGKGLLPVRWMAPESLKDGIFTTHSDVWSFGVVLWEIVTLAEQPYQGLSNEQVLKFVMDGGVLEEQKSCPIQLQELMHRCWQQNPRLRPTFTHILDSIQEELRPSFRLLSFYHSPQCRGARASLLPTDAEPDSPPTPKGVSSDFSPLNGGPGH
;
A
#
# COMPACT_ATOMS: atom_id res chain seq x y z
N MET A 1 -48.52 25.98 -27.97
CA MET A 1 -48.28 24.85 -28.89
C MET A 1 -46.79 24.81 -29.22
N PRO A 2 -46.11 23.65 -29.12
CA PRO A 2 -44.65 23.54 -29.12
C PRO A 2 -44.04 23.24 -30.50
N SER A 3 -42.70 23.28 -30.57
CA SER A 3 -41.85 23.13 -31.75
C SER A 3 -40.55 22.35 -31.44
N LYS A 4 -40.01 21.72 -32.50
CA LYS A 4 -38.64 21.20 -32.76
C LYS A 4 -38.24 19.81 -32.23
N ASP A 5 -38.06 18.88 -33.19
CA ASP A 5 -37.17 17.71 -33.14
C ASP A 5 -36.41 17.59 -34.48
N LEU A 6 -35.08 17.52 -34.43
CA LEU A 6 -34.19 17.21 -35.55
C LEU A 6 -33.00 16.41 -34.98
N GLY A 7 -33.04 15.09 -35.19
CA GLY A 7 -32.02 14.13 -34.75
C GLY A 7 -31.20 13.57 -35.92
N THR A 8 -29.89 13.77 -35.81
CA THR A 8 -28.77 13.45 -36.71
C THR A 8 -28.62 11.98 -37.12
N ARG A 9 -28.38 11.71 -38.42
CA ARG A 9 -27.74 10.48 -38.92
C ARG A 9 -26.27 10.75 -39.31
N PRO A 10 -25.34 9.80 -39.09
CA PRO A 10 -23.90 10.03 -39.22
C PRO A 10 -23.42 9.95 -40.67
N ARG A 11 -22.32 10.68 -40.93
CA ARG A 11 -21.55 10.73 -42.18
C ARG A 11 -21.01 9.34 -42.53
N GLN A 12 -21.19 8.90 -43.77
CA GLN A 12 -20.40 7.81 -44.36
C GLN A 12 -19.09 8.40 -44.88
N ASP A 13 -17.96 7.99 -44.30
CA ASP A 13 -16.63 8.34 -44.80
C ASP A 13 -16.38 7.69 -46.19
N SER A 14 -16.06 8.50 -47.17
CA SER A 14 -15.59 8.09 -48.49
C SER A 14 -14.17 7.50 -48.38
N ARG A 15 -14.00 6.23 -48.75
CA ARG A 15 -12.69 5.54 -48.72
C ARG A 15 -11.88 5.86 -49.98
N LEU A 16 -11.09 6.92 -49.92
CA LEU A 16 -10.10 7.29 -50.94
C LEU A 16 -8.72 6.71 -50.58
N GLY A 17 -8.07 6.03 -51.53
CA GLY A 17 -6.69 5.54 -51.35
C GLY A 17 -5.63 6.62 -51.60
N SER A 18 -5.96 7.63 -52.42
CA SER A 18 -5.26 8.92 -52.58
C SER A 18 -6.16 9.86 -53.44
N SER A 19 -5.76 11.12 -53.67
CA SER A 19 -6.61 12.16 -54.30
C SER A 19 -7.04 11.91 -55.75
N SER A 20 -6.61 10.81 -56.38
CA SER A 20 -6.97 10.43 -57.76
C SER A 20 -7.42 8.96 -57.91
N THR A 21 -7.55 8.20 -56.83
CA THR A 21 -7.94 6.77 -56.89
C THR A 21 -8.97 6.41 -55.82
N ASP A 22 -10.16 6.01 -56.25
CA ASP A 22 -11.19 5.43 -55.39
C ASP A 22 -10.78 4.01 -54.97
N GLY A 23 -11.00 3.68 -53.69
CA GLY A 23 -10.76 2.33 -53.17
C GLY A 23 -11.73 1.33 -53.81
N GLN A 24 -11.20 0.40 -54.60
CA GLN A 24 -12.02 -0.57 -55.32
C GLN A 24 -12.61 -1.61 -54.36
N VAL A 25 -13.95 -1.65 -54.24
CA VAL A 25 -14.68 -2.64 -53.45
C VAL A 25 -15.26 -3.70 -54.38
N CYS A 26 -14.87 -4.95 -54.19
CA CYS A 26 -15.36 -6.07 -55.01
C CYS A 26 -16.77 -6.51 -54.57
N PRO A 27 -17.73 -6.65 -55.50
CA PRO A 27 -19.09 -7.11 -55.21
C PRO A 27 -19.20 -8.64 -55.01
N CYS A 28 -18.08 -9.34 -54.86
CA CYS A 28 -17.99 -10.80 -54.78
C CYS A 28 -18.19 -11.33 -53.34
N PRO A 29 -18.54 -12.62 -53.17
CA PRO A 29 -18.68 -13.26 -51.85
C PRO A 29 -17.41 -13.08 -51.01
N ARG A 30 -17.55 -13.02 -49.66
CA ARG A 30 -16.46 -12.69 -48.73
C ARG A 30 -15.17 -13.46 -49.03
N GLY A 31 -14.12 -12.73 -49.38
CA GLY A 31 -12.76 -13.26 -49.56
C GLY A 31 -12.35 -13.62 -50.99
N LEU A 32 -13.16 -13.29 -52.01
CA LEU A 32 -12.80 -13.41 -53.43
C LEU A 32 -12.33 -12.06 -54.01
N ALA A 33 -11.24 -12.09 -54.77
CA ALA A 33 -10.77 -10.93 -55.54
C ALA A 33 -11.68 -10.68 -56.76
N CYS A 34 -11.62 -9.47 -57.33
CA CYS A 34 -12.36 -9.13 -58.55
C CYS A 34 -11.49 -8.43 -59.59
N THR A 35 -11.95 -8.43 -60.84
CA THR A 35 -11.36 -7.65 -61.93
C THR A 35 -11.71 -6.17 -61.79
N ALA A 36 -11.06 -5.31 -62.59
CA ALA A 36 -11.41 -3.88 -62.71
C ALA A 36 -12.90 -3.62 -63.06
N ARG A 37 -13.60 -4.63 -63.63
CA ARG A 37 -15.01 -4.55 -64.01
C ARG A 37 -15.96 -5.15 -62.97
N GLY A 38 -15.45 -5.61 -61.83
CA GLY A 38 -16.25 -6.19 -60.74
C GLY A 38 -16.59 -7.67 -60.92
N GLU A 39 -15.98 -8.38 -61.88
CA GLU A 39 -16.17 -9.81 -62.09
C GLU A 39 -15.30 -10.61 -61.13
N CYS A 40 -15.80 -11.74 -60.60
CA CYS A 40 -15.09 -12.50 -59.57
C CYS A 40 -13.93 -13.32 -60.15
N CYS A 41 -12.79 -13.24 -59.46
CA CYS A 41 -11.60 -14.03 -59.78
C CYS A 41 -11.73 -15.46 -59.27
N HIS A 42 -10.86 -16.35 -59.76
CA HIS A 42 -10.75 -17.72 -59.25
C HIS A 42 -10.50 -17.72 -57.72
N THR A 43 -10.98 -18.74 -57.02
CA THR A 43 -10.90 -18.86 -55.54
C THR A 43 -9.48 -18.81 -54.99
N GLU A 44 -8.51 -19.19 -55.82
CA GLU A 44 -7.08 -19.21 -55.52
C GLU A 44 -6.34 -17.91 -55.86
N CYS A 45 -7.03 -16.90 -56.42
CA CYS A 45 -6.45 -15.58 -56.68
C CYS A 45 -6.51 -14.69 -55.44
N LEU A 46 -5.49 -13.86 -55.26
CA LEU A 46 -5.40 -12.84 -54.22
C LEU A 46 -5.18 -11.46 -54.85
N GLY A 47 -5.89 -10.44 -54.36
CA GLY A 47 -5.80 -9.06 -54.83
C GLY A 47 -6.61 -8.78 -56.10
N GLY A 48 -6.35 -9.50 -57.20
CA GLY A 48 -7.04 -9.31 -58.48
C GLY A 48 -6.71 -10.38 -59.52
N CYS A 49 -7.33 -10.29 -60.69
CA CYS A 49 -7.09 -11.18 -61.82
C CYS A 49 -7.26 -10.44 -63.16
N SER A 50 -6.55 -10.90 -64.18
CA SER A 50 -6.65 -10.42 -65.56
C SER A 50 -7.81 -11.07 -66.33
N ARG A 51 -8.20 -12.29 -65.95
CA ARG A 51 -9.40 -12.99 -66.44
C ARG A 51 -10.19 -13.56 -65.26
N PRO A 52 -11.54 -13.46 -65.25
CA PRO A 52 -12.36 -14.05 -64.21
C PRO A 52 -12.24 -15.59 -64.23
N GLU A 53 -12.36 -16.21 -63.06
CA GLU A 53 -12.36 -17.67 -62.85
C GLU A 53 -11.16 -18.49 -63.41
N ASP A 54 -10.06 -17.87 -63.86
CA ASP A 54 -8.87 -18.59 -64.35
C ASP A 54 -7.72 -18.55 -63.31
N PRO A 55 -7.27 -19.70 -62.78
CA PRO A 55 -6.18 -19.77 -61.80
C PRO A 55 -4.80 -19.39 -62.36
N ARG A 56 -4.64 -19.25 -63.67
CA ARG A 56 -3.40 -18.76 -64.32
C ARG A 56 -3.39 -17.26 -64.55
N ALA A 57 -4.55 -16.62 -64.43
CA ALA A 57 -4.75 -15.20 -64.71
C ALA A 57 -4.70 -14.34 -63.44
N CYS A 58 -4.38 -14.92 -62.29
CA CYS A 58 -4.28 -14.22 -61.01
C CYS A 58 -3.09 -13.25 -60.96
N VAL A 59 -3.26 -12.11 -60.28
CA VAL A 59 -2.15 -11.17 -59.98
C VAL A 59 -1.21 -11.77 -58.94
N ALA A 60 -1.77 -12.39 -57.91
CA ALA A 60 -1.06 -13.14 -56.89
C ALA A 60 -1.87 -14.38 -56.50
N CYS A 61 -1.18 -15.41 -56.00
CA CYS A 61 -1.83 -16.63 -55.51
C CYS A 61 -2.14 -16.52 -54.02
N ARG A 62 -3.31 -17.01 -53.62
CA ARG A 62 -3.73 -17.06 -52.21
C ARG A 62 -2.96 -18.09 -51.39
N HIS A 63 -2.62 -19.23 -52.00
CA HIS A 63 -1.90 -20.32 -51.35
C HIS A 63 -0.52 -20.55 -51.98
N LEU A 64 -0.45 -21.31 -53.07
CA LEU A 64 0.82 -21.71 -53.67
C LEU A 64 0.89 -21.39 -55.16
N TYR A 65 2.04 -20.95 -55.62
CA TYR A 65 2.34 -20.71 -57.03
C TYR A 65 3.23 -21.81 -57.62
N PHE A 66 2.83 -22.37 -58.77
CA PHE A 66 3.67 -23.31 -59.53
C PHE A 66 3.41 -23.19 -61.04
N GLN A 67 4.47 -23.04 -61.84
CA GLN A 67 4.44 -23.01 -63.31
C GLN A 67 3.33 -22.12 -63.92
N GLY A 68 3.14 -20.92 -63.37
CA GLY A 68 2.17 -19.95 -63.90
C GLY A 68 0.72 -20.17 -63.48
N ALA A 69 0.44 -21.08 -62.54
CA ALA A 69 -0.88 -21.31 -61.99
C ALA A 69 -0.89 -21.24 -60.45
N CYS A 70 -2.02 -20.81 -59.89
CA CYS A 70 -2.27 -20.84 -58.46
C CYS A 70 -2.90 -22.17 -58.04
N HIS A 71 -2.28 -22.83 -57.07
CA HIS A 71 -2.68 -24.13 -56.52
C HIS A 71 -2.93 -24.03 -55.01
N ARG A 72 -3.86 -24.86 -54.52
CA ARG A 72 -4.12 -25.00 -53.08
C ARG A 72 -3.06 -25.83 -52.34
N ALA A 73 -2.46 -26.81 -53.03
CA ALA A 73 -1.40 -27.68 -52.53
C ALA A 73 -0.37 -27.93 -53.65
N CYS A 74 0.88 -28.21 -53.29
CA CYS A 74 1.92 -28.48 -54.27
C CYS A 74 1.63 -29.76 -55.09
N PRO A 75 1.75 -29.72 -56.43
CA PRO A 75 1.62 -30.89 -57.28
C PRO A 75 2.58 -32.03 -56.86
N PRO A 76 2.22 -33.30 -57.12
CA PRO A 76 3.07 -34.44 -56.79
C PRO A 76 4.44 -34.30 -57.48
N GLY A 77 5.52 -34.53 -56.72
CA GLY A 77 6.91 -34.31 -57.18
C GLY A 77 7.45 -32.89 -56.95
N THR A 78 6.67 -32.02 -56.32
CA THR A 78 7.08 -30.66 -55.93
C THR A 78 6.89 -30.42 -54.44
N TYR A 79 7.68 -29.51 -53.87
CA TYR A 79 7.75 -29.25 -52.44
C TYR A 79 7.52 -27.78 -52.15
N GLN A 80 6.84 -27.48 -51.04
CA GLN A 80 6.56 -26.12 -50.61
C GLN A 80 7.85 -25.41 -50.20
N HIS A 81 8.05 -24.18 -50.67
CA HIS A 81 9.20 -23.35 -50.34
C HIS A 81 8.74 -21.91 -50.05
N GLU A 82 9.24 -21.35 -48.94
CA GLU A 82 8.88 -20.00 -48.42
C GLU A 82 7.37 -19.79 -48.20
N SER A 83 6.61 -20.88 -48.10
CA SER A 83 5.17 -20.90 -47.88
C SER A 83 4.28 -20.33 -49.00
N TRP A 84 4.82 -19.86 -50.13
CA TRP A 84 4.04 -19.26 -51.23
C TRP A 84 4.25 -19.90 -52.61
N ARG A 85 5.26 -20.78 -52.79
CA ARG A 85 5.56 -21.44 -54.07
C ARG A 85 5.94 -22.90 -53.92
N CYS A 86 5.86 -23.64 -55.02
CA CYS A 86 6.33 -25.02 -55.12
C CYS A 86 7.62 -25.11 -55.94
N VAL A 87 8.56 -25.94 -55.51
CA VAL A 87 9.85 -26.17 -56.19
C VAL A 87 10.07 -27.66 -56.44
N THR A 88 10.77 -28.03 -57.50
CA THR A 88 11.16 -29.43 -57.77
C THR A 88 12.31 -29.87 -56.85
N THR A 89 12.55 -31.18 -56.77
CA THR A 89 13.69 -31.74 -56.04
C THR A 89 15.02 -31.15 -56.51
N GLU A 90 15.25 -31.02 -57.83
CA GLU A 90 16.51 -30.46 -58.34
C GLU A 90 16.65 -28.97 -58.02
N ARG A 91 15.53 -28.24 -58.04
CA ARG A 91 15.55 -26.82 -57.67
C ARG A 91 15.84 -26.65 -56.19
N CYS A 92 15.25 -27.48 -55.31
CA CYS A 92 15.57 -27.46 -53.88
C CYS A 92 17.04 -27.79 -53.60
N ALA A 93 17.62 -28.75 -54.34
CA ALA A 93 19.03 -29.13 -54.23
C ALA A 93 20.01 -28.03 -54.68
N SER A 94 19.60 -27.20 -55.64
CA SER A 94 20.41 -26.13 -56.25
C SER A 94 20.24 -24.75 -55.60
N LEU A 95 19.34 -24.60 -54.63
CA LEU A 95 19.20 -23.35 -53.87
C LEU A 95 20.48 -23.11 -53.04
N HIS A 96 21.22 -22.05 -53.42
CA HIS A 96 22.47 -21.60 -52.80
C HIS A 96 23.65 -22.60 -52.81
N SER A 97 23.88 -23.31 -53.92
CA SER A 97 25.21 -23.91 -54.15
C SER A 97 26.20 -22.80 -54.56
N VAL A 98 26.97 -22.28 -53.60
CA VAL A 98 28.18 -21.49 -53.90
C VAL A 98 29.29 -22.47 -54.28
N PRO A 99 30.12 -22.21 -55.32
CA PRO A 99 31.21 -23.12 -55.68
C PRO A 99 32.09 -23.42 -54.45
N GLY A 100 32.12 -24.67 -54.00
CA GLY A 100 32.90 -25.11 -52.84
C GLY A 100 32.15 -25.35 -51.52
N ARG A 101 30.83 -25.06 -51.42
CA ARG A 101 29.99 -25.46 -50.26
C ARG A 101 28.80 -26.31 -50.71
N THR A 102 28.60 -27.45 -50.04
CA THR A 102 27.43 -28.32 -50.23
C THR A 102 26.15 -27.61 -49.77
N SER A 103 25.07 -27.67 -50.55
CA SER A 103 23.79 -27.07 -50.18
C SER A 103 23.24 -27.70 -48.89
N THR A 104 22.84 -26.86 -47.92
CA THR A 104 22.28 -27.28 -46.63
C THR A 104 20.78 -27.56 -46.68
N PHE A 105 20.14 -27.27 -47.82
CA PHE A 105 18.71 -27.47 -48.00
C PHE A 105 18.35 -28.96 -47.91
N GLY A 106 17.25 -29.23 -47.22
CA GLY A 106 16.72 -30.57 -46.96
C GLY A 106 15.20 -30.61 -47.10
N ILE A 107 14.69 -31.76 -47.56
CA ILE A 107 13.25 -31.98 -47.74
C ILE A 107 12.71 -32.73 -46.53
N HIS A 108 11.67 -32.17 -45.91
CA HIS A 108 10.95 -32.77 -44.78
C HIS A 108 9.45 -32.53 -44.91
N GLN A 109 8.64 -33.59 -44.83
CA GLN A 109 7.17 -33.55 -44.86
C GLN A 109 6.56 -32.68 -45.99
N GLY A 110 7.10 -32.79 -47.22
CA GLY A 110 6.56 -32.04 -48.36
C GLY A 110 7.10 -30.61 -48.52
N SER A 111 8.03 -30.17 -47.66
CA SER A 111 8.61 -28.82 -47.67
C SER A 111 10.12 -28.83 -47.90
N CYS A 112 10.62 -27.85 -48.66
CA CYS A 112 12.04 -27.59 -48.89
C CYS A 112 12.54 -26.55 -47.86
N LEU A 113 13.28 -27.03 -46.85
CA LEU A 113 13.77 -26.23 -45.73
C LEU A 113 15.27 -25.95 -45.85
N ALA A 114 15.74 -24.81 -45.32
CA ALA A 114 17.16 -24.44 -45.34
C ALA A 114 18.06 -25.33 -44.47
N GLN A 115 17.49 -25.95 -43.42
CA GLN A 115 18.11 -26.93 -42.53
C GLN A 115 17.05 -27.97 -42.08
N CYS A 116 17.47 -29.19 -41.77
CA CYS A 116 16.58 -30.21 -41.23
C CYS A 116 16.06 -29.81 -39.83
N PRO A 117 14.81 -30.16 -39.48
CA PRO A 117 14.26 -29.88 -38.17
C PRO A 117 15.00 -30.64 -37.04
N PRO A 118 14.93 -30.17 -35.78
CA PRO A 118 15.59 -30.81 -34.65
C PRO A 118 15.25 -32.31 -34.54
N GLY A 119 16.27 -33.16 -34.32
CA GLY A 119 16.10 -34.62 -34.28
C GLY A 119 16.16 -35.31 -35.65
N PHE A 120 16.37 -34.56 -36.73
CA PHE A 120 16.62 -35.08 -38.06
C PHE A 120 17.95 -34.58 -38.61
N THR A 121 18.69 -35.44 -39.30
CA THR A 121 19.94 -35.09 -39.99
C THR A 121 19.87 -35.48 -41.46
N ARG A 122 20.82 -34.97 -42.25
CA ARG A 122 20.91 -35.21 -43.69
C ARG A 122 22.09 -36.12 -43.96
N ASN A 123 21.89 -37.15 -44.79
CA ASN A 123 23.00 -37.96 -45.27
C ASN A 123 23.67 -37.25 -46.47
N SER A 124 24.95 -37.46 -46.72
CA SER A 124 25.66 -36.88 -47.87
C SER A 124 25.07 -37.32 -49.22
N SER A 125 24.38 -38.46 -49.23
CA SER A 125 23.78 -39.11 -50.41
C SER A 125 22.28 -38.89 -50.63
N SER A 126 21.56 -38.21 -49.72
CA SER A 126 20.11 -37.95 -49.85
C SER A 126 19.74 -36.55 -49.37
N ILE A 127 18.87 -35.87 -50.13
CA ILE A 127 18.33 -34.55 -49.74
C ILE A 127 17.23 -34.64 -48.67
N PHE A 128 16.73 -35.85 -48.39
CA PHE A 128 15.68 -36.07 -47.39
C PHE A 128 16.26 -36.10 -45.97
N CYS A 129 15.60 -35.42 -45.05
CA CYS A 129 15.94 -35.42 -43.63
C CYS A 129 15.52 -36.76 -42.99
N HIS A 130 16.46 -37.47 -42.35
CA HIS A 130 16.19 -38.73 -41.64
C HIS A 130 16.32 -38.55 -40.13
N LYS A 131 15.52 -39.30 -39.37
CA LYS A 131 15.48 -39.20 -37.90
C LYS A 131 16.78 -39.77 -37.29
N CYS A 132 17.39 -39.04 -36.37
CA CYS A 132 18.57 -39.51 -35.63
C CYS A 132 18.15 -40.39 -34.45
N GLU A 133 18.94 -41.41 -34.12
CA GLU A 133 18.84 -42.12 -32.84
C GLU A 133 19.63 -41.36 -31.77
N GLY A 134 18.94 -40.55 -30.96
CA GLY A 134 19.55 -39.69 -29.94
C GLY A 134 19.82 -38.25 -30.43
N LEU A 135 20.80 -37.56 -29.85
CA LEU A 135 21.21 -36.22 -30.28
C LEU A 135 21.92 -36.31 -31.63
N CYS A 136 21.43 -35.59 -32.64
CA CYS A 136 22.03 -35.59 -33.97
C CYS A 136 23.46 -35.01 -33.92
N PRO A 137 24.48 -35.72 -34.43
CA PRO A 137 25.82 -35.16 -34.51
C PRO A 137 25.82 -33.94 -35.43
N LYS A 138 26.27 -32.79 -34.90
CA LYS A 138 26.36 -31.53 -35.62
C LYS A 138 27.84 -31.17 -35.74
N GLU A 139 28.32 -31.19 -36.98
CA GLU A 139 29.69 -30.79 -37.32
C GLU A 139 29.74 -29.28 -37.57
N CYS A 140 30.64 -28.61 -36.87
CA CYS A 140 30.78 -27.17 -36.91
C CYS A 140 32.18 -26.81 -37.41
N LYS A 141 32.24 -26.26 -38.63
CA LYS A 141 33.50 -25.84 -39.28
C LYS A 141 33.85 -24.41 -38.87
N VAL A 142 34.87 -24.26 -38.02
CA VAL A 142 35.22 -22.97 -37.41
C VAL A 142 36.65 -22.53 -37.69
N GLY A 143 37.54 -23.43 -38.12
CA GLY A 143 38.94 -23.09 -38.39
C GLY A 143 39.71 -22.71 -37.13
N THR A 144 39.73 -21.44 -36.74
CA THR A 144 40.23 -21.01 -35.41
C THR A 144 39.26 -19.99 -34.82
N LYS A 145 38.57 -20.37 -33.75
CA LYS A 145 37.55 -19.54 -33.09
C LYS A 145 38.05 -19.06 -31.74
N THR A 146 38.01 -17.75 -31.53
CA THR A 146 38.26 -17.15 -30.22
C THR A 146 36.92 -16.91 -29.51
N ILE A 147 36.82 -17.40 -28.27
CA ILE A 147 35.68 -17.26 -27.37
C ILE A 147 36.10 -16.29 -26.26
N ASP A 148 35.72 -15.04 -26.45
CA ASP A 148 35.97 -13.90 -25.57
C ASP A 148 34.69 -13.36 -24.90
N SER A 149 33.53 -13.86 -25.32
CA SER A 149 32.21 -13.49 -24.82
C SER A 149 31.21 -14.64 -24.95
N ILE A 150 30.07 -14.57 -24.25
CA ILE A 150 28.99 -15.57 -24.37
C ILE A 150 28.46 -15.60 -25.82
N GLN A 151 28.38 -14.44 -26.47
CA GLN A 151 27.91 -14.34 -27.86
C GLN A 151 28.81 -15.12 -28.83
N SER A 152 30.14 -15.09 -28.64
CA SER A 152 31.04 -15.86 -29.49
C SER A 152 31.01 -17.37 -29.21
N ALA A 153 30.56 -17.79 -28.02
CA ALA A 153 30.29 -19.19 -27.70
C ALA A 153 28.97 -19.70 -28.29
N GLN A 154 27.96 -18.84 -28.46
CA GLN A 154 26.64 -19.22 -29.00
C GLN A 154 26.71 -19.82 -30.41
N ASP A 155 27.70 -19.44 -31.21
CA ASP A 155 27.95 -20.02 -32.54
C ASP A 155 28.20 -21.54 -32.49
N LEU A 156 28.57 -22.07 -31.33
CA LEU A 156 28.90 -23.48 -31.11
C LEU A 156 27.75 -24.26 -30.43
N VAL A 157 26.60 -23.63 -30.19
CA VAL A 157 25.43 -24.29 -29.57
C VAL A 157 24.99 -25.49 -30.41
N GLY A 158 24.90 -26.64 -29.74
CA GLY A 158 24.51 -27.91 -30.33
C GLY A 158 25.60 -28.62 -31.11
N CYS A 159 26.83 -28.09 -31.19
CA CYS A 159 27.94 -28.74 -31.89
C CYS A 159 28.48 -29.93 -31.08
N THR A 160 28.68 -31.08 -31.74
CA THR A 160 29.31 -32.26 -31.15
C THR A 160 30.73 -32.48 -31.68
N HIS A 161 30.96 -32.11 -32.96
CA HIS A 161 32.27 -32.19 -33.60
C HIS A 161 32.69 -30.79 -34.08
N VAL A 162 33.84 -30.31 -33.59
CA VAL A 162 34.39 -29.00 -33.94
C VAL A 162 35.59 -29.18 -34.87
N GLU A 163 35.41 -28.81 -36.14
CA GLU A 163 36.47 -28.80 -37.14
C GLU A 163 37.23 -27.46 -37.06
N GLY A 164 38.28 -27.45 -36.26
CA GLY A 164 39.11 -26.27 -35.98
C GLY A 164 39.72 -26.26 -34.57
N SER A 165 40.26 -25.11 -34.19
CA SER A 165 40.89 -24.82 -32.90
C SER A 165 40.07 -23.81 -32.10
N LEU A 166 40.08 -23.95 -30.77
CA LEU A 166 39.35 -23.09 -29.84
C LEU A 166 40.31 -22.31 -28.96
N ILE A 167 40.08 -20.99 -28.83
CA ILE A 167 40.85 -20.09 -27.97
C ILE A 167 39.89 -19.43 -26.98
N LEU A 168 39.97 -19.75 -25.68
CA LEU A 168 39.18 -19.10 -24.64
C LEU A 168 39.98 -17.94 -24.03
N ASN A 169 39.37 -16.75 -24.00
CA ASN A 169 39.92 -15.51 -23.45
C ASN A 169 38.81 -14.69 -22.75
N LEU A 170 38.20 -15.29 -21.74
CA LEU A 170 37.06 -14.73 -21.01
C LEU A 170 37.54 -13.95 -19.79
N ARG A 171 37.73 -12.63 -19.96
CA ARG A 171 38.23 -11.75 -18.89
C ARG A 171 37.16 -11.41 -17.86
N GLN A 172 35.91 -11.26 -18.28
CA GLN A 172 34.77 -10.86 -17.46
C GLN A 172 33.49 -11.55 -17.97
N GLY A 173 32.57 -11.88 -17.07
CA GLY A 173 31.24 -12.40 -17.42
C GLY A 173 30.48 -12.98 -16.22
N TYR A 174 29.15 -12.93 -16.30
CA TYR A 174 28.22 -13.41 -15.27
C TYR A 174 27.67 -14.80 -15.65
N ASN A 175 27.47 -15.70 -14.68
CA ASN A 175 26.90 -17.03 -14.91
C ASN A 175 27.52 -17.81 -16.08
N LEU A 176 28.83 -17.62 -16.29
CA LEU A 176 29.54 -18.18 -17.45
C LEU A 176 29.48 -19.69 -17.51
N GLU A 177 29.50 -20.40 -16.36
CA GLU A 177 29.54 -21.86 -16.35
C GLU A 177 28.28 -22.48 -16.97
N LEU A 178 27.09 -21.97 -16.63
CA LEU A 178 25.82 -22.48 -17.19
C LEU A 178 25.68 -22.17 -18.69
N GLU A 179 26.00 -20.94 -19.10
CA GLU A 179 25.90 -20.51 -20.50
C GLU A 179 26.96 -21.16 -21.41
N LEU A 180 28.19 -21.32 -20.91
CA LEU A 180 29.23 -22.06 -21.61
C LEU A 180 28.91 -23.56 -21.62
N GLN A 181 28.29 -24.11 -20.58
CA GLN A 181 27.84 -25.51 -20.61
C GLN A 181 26.71 -25.72 -21.61
N HIS A 182 25.78 -24.77 -21.75
CA HIS A 182 24.77 -24.80 -22.79
C HIS A 182 25.39 -24.73 -24.20
N SER A 183 26.42 -23.90 -24.38
CA SER A 183 27.06 -23.69 -25.68
C SER A 183 28.06 -24.77 -26.07
N LEU A 184 28.88 -25.25 -25.13
CA LEU A 184 30.04 -26.12 -25.37
C LEU A 184 29.92 -27.50 -24.72
N GLY A 185 28.91 -27.74 -23.88
CA GLY A 185 28.81 -28.97 -23.10
C GLY A 185 28.55 -30.23 -23.92
N LEU A 186 28.05 -30.08 -25.15
CA LEU A 186 27.82 -31.18 -26.10
C LEU A 186 29.03 -31.50 -26.97
N VAL A 187 30.09 -30.67 -26.94
CA VAL A 187 31.28 -30.88 -27.77
C VAL A 187 32.04 -32.10 -27.28
N GLU A 188 32.23 -33.08 -28.16
CA GLU A 188 32.93 -34.33 -27.87
C GLU A 188 34.36 -34.35 -28.43
N THR A 189 34.55 -33.76 -29.61
CA THR A 189 35.83 -33.78 -30.33
C THR A 189 36.20 -32.40 -30.88
N ILE A 190 37.46 -32.02 -30.69
CA ILE A 190 38.10 -30.84 -31.29
C ILE A 190 39.24 -31.34 -32.19
N THR A 191 39.25 -30.95 -33.47
CA THR A 191 40.27 -31.44 -34.41
C THR A 191 41.62 -30.74 -34.26
N GLY A 192 41.62 -29.44 -33.94
CA GLY A 192 42.84 -28.63 -33.76
C GLY A 192 43.36 -28.62 -32.33
N PHE A 193 43.73 -27.43 -31.82
CA PHE A 193 44.21 -27.21 -30.45
C PHE A 193 43.16 -26.52 -29.58
N LEU A 194 43.30 -26.68 -28.26
CA LEU A 194 42.54 -25.95 -27.24
C LEU A 194 43.49 -25.02 -26.46
N LYS A 195 43.24 -23.72 -26.54
CA LYS A 195 44.04 -22.69 -25.86
C LYS A 195 43.17 -21.91 -24.89
N ILE A 196 43.60 -21.78 -23.64
CA ILE A 196 42.89 -21.06 -22.58
C ILE A 196 43.87 -20.06 -21.99
N LYS A 197 43.67 -18.78 -22.31
CA LYS A 197 44.61 -17.71 -21.96
C LYS A 197 43.87 -16.49 -21.43
N HIS A 198 44.36 -15.89 -20.34
CA HIS A 198 43.79 -14.68 -19.75
C HIS A 198 42.29 -14.82 -19.41
N SER A 199 41.82 -16.04 -19.15
CA SER A 199 40.41 -16.31 -18.84
C SER A 199 40.17 -16.16 -17.35
N PHE A 200 40.28 -14.93 -16.85
CA PHE A 200 40.21 -14.62 -15.41
C PHE A 200 38.83 -14.91 -14.80
N ALA A 201 37.77 -14.98 -15.60
CA ALA A 201 36.44 -15.29 -15.11
C ALA A 201 36.20 -16.80 -14.90
N LEU A 202 37.07 -17.67 -15.43
CA LEU A 202 36.90 -19.12 -15.32
C LEU A 202 37.51 -19.66 -14.02
N VAL A 203 36.68 -20.34 -13.22
CA VAL A 203 37.12 -21.10 -12.03
C VAL A 203 37.24 -22.60 -12.32
N SER A 204 36.42 -23.12 -13.22
CA SER A 204 36.41 -24.53 -13.64
C SER A 204 36.25 -24.63 -15.15
N LEU A 205 36.85 -25.66 -15.74
CA LEU A 205 36.60 -26.07 -17.14
C LEU A 205 35.53 -27.17 -17.24
N GLY A 206 34.80 -27.42 -16.16
CA GLY A 206 33.75 -28.45 -16.06
C GLY A 206 32.57 -28.29 -17.02
N PHE A 207 32.41 -27.13 -17.65
CA PHE A 207 31.41 -26.91 -18.69
C PHE A 207 31.64 -27.78 -19.94
N PHE A 208 32.87 -28.24 -20.21
CA PHE A 208 33.16 -29.27 -21.21
C PHE A 208 32.79 -30.67 -20.68
N LYS A 209 31.49 -30.95 -20.59
CA LYS A 209 30.99 -32.18 -19.98
C LYS A 209 31.30 -33.43 -20.78
N ASN A 210 31.25 -33.35 -22.12
CA ASN A 210 31.36 -34.51 -23.01
C ASN A 210 32.67 -34.57 -23.82
N LEU A 211 33.61 -33.66 -23.58
CA LEU A 211 34.86 -33.59 -24.35
C LEU A 211 35.73 -34.81 -24.07
N LYS A 212 36.05 -35.57 -25.12
CA LYS A 212 36.79 -36.85 -25.04
C LYS A 212 38.08 -36.86 -25.86
N LEU A 213 38.14 -36.09 -26.95
CA LEU A 213 39.27 -36.13 -27.89
C LEU A 213 39.67 -34.73 -28.37
N ILE A 214 40.97 -34.42 -28.28
CA ILE A 214 41.59 -33.26 -28.94
C ILE A 214 42.67 -33.80 -29.86
N ARG A 215 42.43 -33.76 -31.18
CA ARG A 215 43.25 -34.51 -32.16
C ARG A 215 44.61 -33.87 -32.43
N GLY A 216 44.69 -32.55 -32.52
CA GLY A 216 45.93 -31.83 -32.76
C GLY A 216 46.36 -31.71 -34.23
N ASP A 217 45.42 -31.68 -35.17
CA ASP A 217 45.68 -31.47 -36.60
C ASP A 217 46.38 -30.12 -36.86
N THR A 218 46.09 -29.14 -35.99
CA THR A 218 46.82 -27.87 -35.89
C THR A 218 47.26 -27.67 -34.44
N MET A 219 48.44 -27.09 -34.23
CA MET A 219 49.06 -26.91 -32.91
C MET A 219 49.50 -25.46 -32.70
N VAL A 220 49.60 -25.04 -31.44
CA VAL A 220 50.19 -23.75 -31.06
C VAL A 220 51.71 -23.82 -31.19
N ASP A 221 52.35 -22.69 -31.50
CA ASP A 221 53.81 -22.54 -31.55
C ASP A 221 54.50 -23.25 -30.39
N GLY A 222 55.41 -24.19 -30.71
CA GLY A 222 56.01 -25.11 -29.74
C GLY A 222 55.36 -26.49 -29.67
N ASN A 223 54.51 -26.84 -30.65
CA ASN A 223 53.83 -28.14 -30.80
C ASN A 223 52.88 -28.47 -29.63
N TYR A 224 52.16 -27.47 -29.13
CA TYR A 224 51.19 -27.65 -28.04
C TYR A 224 49.77 -27.87 -28.58
N THR A 225 49.10 -28.90 -28.08
CA THR A 225 47.68 -29.20 -28.37
C THR A 225 46.73 -28.72 -27.28
N LEU A 226 47.19 -28.66 -26.03
CA LEU A 226 46.50 -28.01 -24.92
C LEU A 226 47.40 -26.94 -24.31
N TYR A 227 46.93 -25.69 -24.30
CA TYR A 227 47.73 -24.56 -23.85
C TYR A 227 46.96 -23.72 -22.81
N VAL A 228 47.38 -23.74 -21.55
CA VAL A 228 46.71 -23.06 -20.44
C VAL A 228 47.67 -22.07 -19.78
N LEU A 229 47.43 -20.77 -19.98
CA LEU A 229 48.33 -19.70 -19.54
C LEU A 229 47.58 -18.55 -18.85
N ASP A 230 48.11 -18.11 -17.70
CA ASP A 230 47.67 -16.89 -17.00
C ASP A 230 46.15 -16.86 -16.75
N ASN A 231 45.67 -17.87 -16.02
CA ASN A 231 44.28 -17.95 -15.57
C ASN A 231 44.26 -17.82 -14.05
N GLN A 232 44.16 -16.58 -13.57
CA GLN A 232 44.31 -16.21 -12.16
C GLN A 232 43.36 -16.94 -11.20
N ASN A 233 42.14 -17.27 -11.64
CA ASN A 233 41.08 -17.84 -10.80
C ASN A 233 40.80 -19.33 -11.07
N LEU A 234 41.47 -19.93 -12.06
CA LEU A 234 41.22 -21.31 -12.45
C LEU A 234 41.70 -22.27 -11.34
N GLN A 235 40.78 -23.07 -10.81
CA GLN A 235 41.02 -24.01 -9.71
C GLN A 235 40.96 -25.47 -10.16
N GLN A 236 40.11 -25.79 -11.14
CA GLN A 236 39.87 -27.17 -11.58
C GLN A 236 39.78 -27.29 -13.11
N LEU A 237 40.23 -28.44 -13.62
CA LEU A 237 40.21 -28.77 -15.06
C LEU A 237 38.92 -29.51 -15.49
N GLY A 238 37.95 -29.67 -14.59
CA GLY A 238 36.68 -30.35 -14.87
C GLY A 238 36.78 -31.88 -14.83
N SER A 239 35.79 -32.55 -15.42
CA SER A 239 35.67 -34.02 -15.40
C SER A 239 36.57 -34.73 -16.42
N TRP A 240 37.57 -34.07 -17.01
CA TRP A 240 38.41 -34.64 -18.08
C TRP A 240 39.16 -35.92 -17.65
N VAL A 241 39.56 -35.98 -16.38
CA VAL A 241 40.19 -37.17 -15.78
C VAL A 241 39.20 -38.31 -15.69
N ALA A 242 37.95 -38.04 -15.27
CA ALA A 242 36.89 -39.04 -15.17
C ALA A 242 36.30 -39.44 -16.54
N ALA A 243 36.31 -38.53 -17.50
CA ALA A 243 35.78 -38.72 -18.85
C ALA A 243 36.78 -39.40 -19.81
N GLY A 244 38.05 -39.51 -19.42
CA GLY A 244 39.09 -40.14 -20.24
C GLY A 244 39.50 -39.29 -21.45
N LEU A 245 39.84 -38.01 -21.24
CA LEU A 245 40.30 -37.14 -22.33
C LEU A 245 41.59 -37.67 -22.97
N THR A 246 41.62 -37.78 -24.30
CA THR A 246 42.78 -38.28 -25.06
C THR A 246 43.39 -37.20 -25.95
N ILE A 247 44.72 -37.13 -25.96
CA ILE A 247 45.52 -36.21 -26.79
C ILE A 247 46.57 -37.04 -27.55
N PRO A 248 46.30 -37.45 -28.80
CA PRO A 248 47.19 -38.36 -29.52
C PRO A 248 48.51 -37.69 -29.90
N VAL A 249 48.48 -36.42 -30.34
CA VAL A 249 49.65 -35.68 -30.86
C VAL A 249 49.87 -34.39 -30.07
N GLY A 250 51.11 -33.90 -30.01
CA GLY A 250 51.48 -32.65 -29.34
C GLY A 250 51.71 -32.74 -27.84
N LYS A 251 52.04 -31.58 -27.25
CA LYS A 251 52.37 -31.36 -25.84
C LYS A 251 51.28 -30.57 -25.11
N ILE A 252 51.28 -30.63 -23.79
CA ILE A 252 50.47 -29.76 -22.92
C ILE A 252 51.36 -28.68 -22.27
N TYR A 253 50.81 -27.49 -22.06
CA TYR A 253 51.51 -26.35 -21.45
C TYR A 253 50.68 -25.72 -20.33
N PHE A 254 51.28 -25.55 -19.15
CA PHE A 254 50.65 -24.93 -17.98
C PHE A 254 51.62 -23.95 -17.30
N ALA A 255 51.25 -22.66 -17.28
CA ALA A 255 51.99 -21.65 -16.54
C ALA A 255 51.08 -20.52 -16.03
N PHE A 256 51.46 -19.92 -14.90
CA PHE A 256 50.75 -18.78 -14.29
C PHE A 256 49.27 -19.09 -13.98
N ASN A 257 48.99 -20.29 -13.46
CA ASN A 257 47.67 -20.66 -12.97
C ASN A 257 47.74 -20.83 -11.45
N PRO A 258 47.78 -19.73 -10.68
CA PRO A 258 48.19 -19.77 -9.28
C PRO A 258 47.21 -20.51 -8.37
N ARG A 259 45.94 -20.66 -8.78
CA ARG A 259 44.91 -21.38 -8.03
C ARG A 259 44.70 -22.83 -8.46
N LEU A 260 45.40 -23.31 -9.49
CA LEU A 260 45.26 -24.66 -10.03
C LEU A 260 46.31 -25.59 -9.43
N CYS A 261 45.88 -26.58 -8.65
CA CYS A 261 46.80 -27.52 -8.01
C CYS A 261 47.58 -28.37 -9.00
N LEU A 262 48.88 -28.48 -8.76
CA LEU A 262 49.83 -29.25 -9.60
C LEU A 262 49.44 -30.73 -9.72
N GLU A 263 48.88 -31.31 -8.66
CA GLU A 263 48.37 -32.69 -8.64
C GLU A 263 47.31 -32.95 -9.73
N HIS A 264 46.42 -31.98 -9.99
CA HIS A 264 45.41 -32.11 -11.05
C HIS A 264 46.05 -32.16 -12.44
N ILE A 265 47.15 -31.42 -12.65
CA ILE A 265 47.87 -31.39 -13.93
C ILE A 265 48.58 -32.72 -14.17
N TYR A 266 49.23 -33.28 -13.13
CA TYR A 266 49.90 -34.59 -13.24
C TYR A 266 48.92 -35.75 -13.46
N ARG A 267 47.74 -35.72 -12.81
CA ARG A 267 46.66 -36.69 -13.11
C ARG A 267 46.15 -36.56 -14.53
N LEU A 268 46.04 -35.34 -15.05
CA LEU A 268 45.63 -35.12 -16.44
C LEU A 268 46.66 -35.72 -17.40
N GLU A 269 47.96 -35.48 -17.18
CA GLU A 269 49.06 -36.01 -18.01
C GLU A 269 49.02 -37.55 -18.14
N GLU A 270 48.62 -38.23 -17.06
CA GLU A 270 48.44 -39.69 -17.03
C GLU A 270 47.25 -40.15 -17.89
N VAL A 271 46.10 -39.47 -17.79
CA VAL A 271 44.90 -39.81 -18.55
C VAL A 271 45.02 -39.44 -20.03
N THR A 272 45.66 -38.31 -20.36
CA THR A 272 45.83 -37.85 -21.74
C THR A 272 46.84 -38.64 -22.54
N GLY A 273 47.65 -39.49 -21.89
CA GLY A 273 48.72 -40.24 -22.54
C GLY A 273 49.89 -39.37 -23.00
N THR A 274 50.04 -38.18 -22.41
CA THR A 274 51.10 -37.22 -22.74
C THR A 274 52.32 -37.31 -21.80
N LYS A 275 52.30 -38.25 -20.85
CA LYS A 275 53.36 -38.45 -19.85
C LYS A 275 54.75 -38.55 -20.46
N GLY A 276 55.65 -37.66 -20.02
CA GLY A 276 57.04 -37.63 -20.48
C GLY A 276 57.27 -36.93 -21.82
N ARG A 277 56.24 -36.31 -22.43
CA ARG A 277 56.41 -35.45 -23.62
C ARG A 277 56.80 -34.01 -23.27
N GLN A 278 56.71 -33.62 -21.99
CA GLN A 278 56.92 -32.25 -21.52
C GLN A 278 58.23 -32.06 -20.73
N ASN A 279 58.75 -30.84 -20.73
CA ASN A 279 59.89 -30.42 -19.90
C ASN A 279 59.43 -29.70 -18.62
N LYS A 280 60.28 -29.64 -17.58
CA LYS A 280 59.99 -28.94 -16.30
C LYS A 280 59.65 -27.44 -16.45
N ALA A 281 60.03 -26.81 -17.56
CA ALA A 281 59.68 -25.42 -17.86
C ALA A 281 58.28 -25.27 -18.48
N GLU A 282 57.73 -26.35 -19.07
CA GLU A 282 56.41 -26.35 -19.74
C GLU A 282 55.27 -26.60 -18.75
N ILE A 283 55.55 -27.28 -17.64
CA ILE A 283 54.69 -27.37 -16.44
C ILE A 283 55.50 -26.82 -15.26
N ASN A 284 55.43 -25.51 -15.05
CA ASN A 284 56.25 -24.83 -14.04
C ASN A 284 55.62 -24.97 -12.63
N PRO A 285 56.25 -25.67 -11.67
CA PRO A 285 55.70 -25.82 -10.33
C PRO A 285 55.68 -24.52 -9.52
N ARG A 286 56.45 -23.50 -9.92
CA ARG A 286 56.53 -22.20 -9.21
C ARG A 286 55.40 -21.23 -9.54
N THR A 287 54.66 -21.48 -10.62
CA THR A 287 53.60 -20.56 -11.10
C THR A 287 52.25 -21.24 -11.25
N ASN A 288 52.16 -22.52 -10.88
CA ASN A 288 50.91 -23.28 -10.88
C ASN A 288 50.66 -23.80 -9.46
N GLY A 289 49.56 -23.36 -8.85
CA GLY A 289 49.18 -23.76 -7.49
C GLY A 289 49.87 -22.99 -6.35
N ASP A 290 50.66 -21.95 -6.65
CA ASP A 290 51.38 -21.12 -5.67
C ASP A 290 50.46 -20.28 -4.76
N ARG A 291 49.17 -20.18 -5.09
CA ARG A 291 48.13 -19.54 -4.28
C ARG A 291 46.95 -20.48 -3.99
N ALA A 292 47.17 -21.81 -4.08
CA ALA A 292 46.16 -22.83 -3.84
C ALA A 292 46.52 -23.71 -2.64
N ALA A 293 45.55 -23.99 -1.78
CA ALA A 293 45.71 -24.98 -0.70
C ALA A 293 45.34 -26.38 -1.23
N CYS A 294 46.34 -27.12 -1.73
CA CYS A 294 46.12 -28.40 -2.42
C CYS A 294 46.00 -29.60 -1.48
N GLN A 295 46.61 -29.54 -0.29
CA GLN A 295 46.45 -30.53 0.77
C GLN A 295 45.70 -29.87 1.92
N THR A 296 44.44 -30.26 2.14
CA THR A 296 43.61 -29.70 3.20
C THR A 296 43.39 -30.70 4.35
N ARG A 297 43.65 -30.26 5.58
CA ARG A 297 43.25 -31.01 6.79
C ARG A 297 41.74 -30.89 6.98
N THR A 298 41.06 -31.98 7.31
CA THR A 298 39.62 -31.93 7.56
C THR A 298 39.31 -31.30 8.93
N LEU A 299 38.46 -30.26 8.95
CA LEU A 299 37.91 -29.65 10.17
C LEU A 299 36.59 -30.31 10.59
N ARG A 300 36.40 -30.52 11.88
CA ARG A 300 35.18 -31.08 12.47
C ARG A 300 34.35 -30.03 13.20
N PHE A 301 33.03 -30.10 13.04
CA PHE A 301 32.09 -29.31 13.84
C PHE A 301 31.93 -29.92 15.24
N VAL A 302 31.99 -29.07 16.26
CA VAL A 302 31.81 -29.45 17.68
C VAL A 302 30.36 -29.28 18.10
N SER A 303 29.68 -28.22 17.66
CA SER A 303 28.27 -27.99 17.94
C SER A 303 27.55 -27.31 16.78
N ASN A 304 26.31 -27.72 16.51
CA ASN A 304 25.45 -27.20 15.45
C ASN A 304 24.00 -27.01 15.96
N VAL A 305 23.78 -25.95 16.74
CA VAL A 305 22.45 -25.65 17.30
C VAL A 305 21.63 -24.87 16.27
N THR A 306 20.41 -25.32 15.98
CA THR A 306 19.50 -24.66 15.05
C THR A 306 18.33 -24.00 15.76
N GLU A 307 18.00 -22.79 15.35
CA GLU A 307 16.82 -22.03 15.75
C GLU A 307 15.92 -21.79 14.53
N ALA A 308 14.80 -21.08 14.71
CA ALA A 308 13.89 -20.78 13.60
C ALA A 308 14.51 -19.82 12.57
N ASN A 309 15.35 -18.89 12.99
CA ASN A 309 15.97 -17.89 12.11
C ASN A 309 17.50 -17.78 12.26
N ARG A 310 18.13 -18.69 13.01
CA ARG A 310 19.58 -18.67 13.28
C ARG A 310 20.15 -20.07 13.33
N ILE A 311 21.44 -20.20 13.02
CA ILE A 311 22.20 -21.43 13.25
C ILE A 311 23.50 -21.06 13.96
N LEU A 312 23.78 -21.71 15.09
CA LEU A 312 24.99 -21.52 15.87
C LEU A 312 25.97 -22.66 15.58
N LEU A 313 27.14 -22.31 15.07
CA LEU A 313 28.18 -23.26 14.66
C LEU A 313 29.42 -23.08 15.53
N ARG A 314 30.01 -24.18 15.96
CA ARG A 314 31.38 -24.23 16.54
C ARG A 314 32.14 -25.36 15.89
N TRP A 315 33.43 -25.17 15.66
CA TRP A 315 34.32 -26.19 15.09
C TRP A 315 35.60 -26.31 15.88
N GLU A 316 36.29 -27.42 15.66
CA GLU A 316 37.55 -27.71 16.33
C GLU A 316 38.60 -26.66 15.97
N ARG A 317 39.50 -26.40 16.91
CA ARG A 317 40.59 -25.47 16.67
C ARG A 317 41.60 -26.05 15.67
N TYR A 318 42.01 -25.23 14.71
CA TYR A 318 43.11 -25.51 13.80
C TYR A 318 44.34 -24.74 14.25
N GLU A 319 45.44 -25.45 14.49
CA GLU A 319 46.76 -24.84 14.72
C GLU A 319 47.67 -25.28 13.56
N PRO A 320 48.10 -24.36 12.67
CA PRO A 320 49.08 -24.67 11.64
C PRO A 320 50.46 -24.93 12.24
N LEU A 321 51.36 -25.51 11.44
CA LEU A 321 52.71 -25.91 11.86
C LEU A 321 53.54 -24.72 12.40
N GLU A 322 53.32 -23.50 11.88
CA GLU A 322 53.83 -22.24 12.44
C GLU A 322 52.67 -21.37 12.95
N ALA A 323 52.72 -20.93 14.21
CA ALA A 323 51.63 -20.18 14.85
C ALA A 323 51.33 -18.79 14.24
N ARG A 324 52.16 -18.32 13.28
CA ARG A 324 51.99 -17.03 12.58
C ARG A 324 51.18 -17.16 11.29
N ASP A 325 50.82 -18.38 10.92
CA ASP A 325 50.28 -18.65 9.59
C ASP A 325 48.74 -18.58 9.54
N LEU A 326 48.02 -18.75 10.66
CA LEU A 326 46.55 -18.71 10.64
C LEU A 326 46.04 -17.26 10.70
N LEU A 327 45.37 -16.81 9.63
CA LEU A 327 44.73 -15.50 9.59
C LEU A 327 43.33 -15.52 10.20
N SER A 328 42.45 -16.37 9.64
CA SER A 328 41.02 -16.38 9.95
C SER A 328 40.35 -17.67 9.47
N PHE A 329 39.08 -17.85 9.84
CA PHE A 329 38.20 -18.84 9.24
C PHE A 329 37.16 -18.15 8.37
N ILE A 330 36.75 -18.79 7.27
CA ILE A 330 35.63 -18.35 6.44
C ILE A 330 34.55 -19.43 6.49
N VAL A 331 33.34 -19.03 6.84
CA VAL A 331 32.16 -19.88 6.80
C VAL A 331 31.39 -19.65 5.51
N TYR A 332 31.16 -20.72 4.77
CA TYR A 332 30.41 -20.74 3.54
C TYR A 332 29.03 -21.34 3.81
N TYR A 333 27.96 -20.63 3.48
CA TYR A 333 26.60 -21.15 3.64
C TYR A 333 25.67 -20.78 2.47
N LYS A 334 24.77 -21.68 2.07
CA LYS A 334 23.73 -21.42 1.06
C LYS A 334 22.47 -22.23 1.30
N GLU A 335 21.33 -21.71 0.82
CA GLU A 335 20.07 -22.45 0.80
C GLU A 335 20.19 -23.64 -0.18
N SER A 336 19.86 -24.85 0.30
CA SER A 336 20.06 -26.08 -0.46
C SER A 336 18.93 -27.07 -0.17
N PRO A 337 17.89 -27.12 -1.02
CA PRO A 337 16.75 -28.02 -0.82
C PRO A 337 17.11 -29.50 -1.04
N PHE A 338 18.22 -29.78 -1.72
CA PHE A 338 18.73 -31.12 -1.99
C PHE A 338 20.16 -31.27 -1.46
N GLN A 339 20.55 -32.47 -1.05
CA GLN A 339 21.90 -32.73 -0.52
C GLN A 339 22.95 -32.96 -1.64
N ASN A 340 22.99 -32.06 -2.63
CA ASN A 340 23.90 -32.16 -3.79
C ASN A 340 24.76 -30.90 -3.99
N ALA A 341 24.96 -30.11 -2.93
CA ALA A 341 25.76 -28.90 -2.99
C ALA A 341 27.23 -29.22 -3.30
N THR A 342 27.79 -28.55 -4.30
CA THR A 342 29.22 -28.61 -4.64
C THR A 342 30.00 -27.49 -3.96
N GLU A 343 31.27 -27.76 -3.68
CA GLU A 343 32.22 -26.84 -3.03
C GLU A 343 32.59 -25.61 -3.90
N HIS A 344 32.36 -25.68 -5.21
CA HIS A 344 32.78 -24.66 -6.16
C HIS A 344 32.33 -23.25 -5.76
N VAL A 345 33.31 -22.41 -5.41
CA VAL A 345 33.16 -20.98 -5.13
C VAL A 345 33.51 -20.22 -6.40
N GLY A 346 32.54 -20.05 -7.30
CA GLY A 346 32.67 -19.20 -8.49
C GLY A 346 32.78 -17.71 -8.10
N PRO A 347 33.34 -16.84 -8.96
CA PRO A 347 33.43 -15.42 -8.71
C PRO A 347 32.20 -14.75 -9.32
N ASP A 348 31.10 -14.68 -8.56
CA ASP A 348 30.02 -13.77 -8.92
C ASP A 348 30.04 -12.58 -7.98
N ALA A 349 30.70 -11.52 -8.42
CA ALA A 349 30.62 -10.20 -7.80
C ALA A 349 29.18 -9.61 -7.83
N CYS A 350 28.24 -10.22 -8.57
CA CYS A 350 26.89 -9.67 -8.80
C CYS A 350 25.72 -10.68 -8.73
N GLY A 351 25.86 -11.82 -8.04
CA GLY A 351 24.73 -12.61 -7.53
C GLY A 351 23.93 -13.44 -8.54
N THR A 352 24.08 -14.77 -8.48
CA THR A 352 22.99 -15.76 -8.33
C THR A 352 23.62 -17.14 -8.11
N GLN A 353 23.26 -17.83 -7.01
CA GLN A 353 23.78 -19.15 -6.59
C GLN A 353 25.23 -19.25 -6.09
N SER A 354 25.86 -18.14 -5.68
CA SER A 354 27.13 -18.19 -4.95
C SER A 354 26.94 -18.50 -3.46
N TRP A 355 27.94 -19.15 -2.85
CA TRP A 355 27.99 -19.35 -1.41
C TRP A 355 28.06 -18.00 -0.68
N ASN A 356 27.26 -17.81 0.38
CA ASN A 356 27.43 -16.65 1.25
C ASN A 356 28.68 -16.87 2.10
N LEU A 357 29.54 -15.86 2.19
CA LEU A 357 30.79 -15.91 2.93
C LEU A 357 30.68 -15.10 4.22
N LEU A 358 31.26 -15.61 5.30
CA LEU A 358 31.37 -14.93 6.57
C LEU A 358 32.75 -15.17 7.17
N ASP A 359 33.55 -14.10 7.25
CA ASP A 359 34.86 -14.14 7.89
C ASP A 359 34.69 -14.14 9.41
N VAL A 360 35.44 -15.02 10.09
CA VAL A 360 35.40 -15.24 11.53
C VAL A 360 36.78 -14.98 12.11
N GLU A 361 36.85 -13.98 12.97
CA GLU A 361 38.05 -13.61 13.72
C GLU A 361 38.42 -14.69 14.73
N LEU A 362 39.73 -14.82 14.98
CA LEU A 362 40.25 -15.80 15.92
C LEU A 362 39.94 -15.36 17.37
N PRO A 363 39.46 -16.26 18.24
CA PRO A 363 39.17 -15.91 19.63
C PRO A 363 40.44 -15.48 20.38
N LEU A 364 40.33 -14.40 21.17
CA LEU A 364 41.45 -13.85 21.96
C LEU A 364 41.98 -14.82 23.02
N SER A 365 41.14 -15.74 23.52
CA SER A 365 41.52 -16.76 24.49
C SER A 365 41.98 -18.05 23.81
N ARG A 366 43.13 -18.57 24.27
CA ARG A 366 43.66 -19.87 23.81
C ARG A 366 42.87 -21.09 24.31
N THR A 367 41.81 -20.92 25.09
CA THR A 367 40.99 -22.04 25.58
C THR A 367 39.63 -22.13 24.91
N GLN A 368 39.26 -21.15 24.06
CA GLN A 368 37.95 -21.06 23.46
C GLN A 368 37.95 -21.60 22.02
N GLU A 369 36.97 -22.44 21.70
CA GLU A 369 36.76 -22.93 20.34
C GLU A 369 36.18 -21.83 19.43
N PRO A 370 36.61 -21.77 18.16
CA PRO A 370 36.04 -20.84 17.19
C PRO A 370 34.58 -21.21 16.86
N GLY A 371 33.75 -20.18 16.67
CA GLY A 371 32.35 -20.36 16.32
C GLY A 371 31.69 -19.09 15.83
N VAL A 372 30.53 -19.25 15.18
CA VAL A 372 29.77 -18.15 14.58
C VAL A 372 28.27 -18.39 14.67
N THR A 373 27.50 -17.29 14.68
CA THR A 373 26.04 -17.32 14.54
C THR A 373 25.66 -16.89 13.13
N LEU A 374 25.04 -17.78 12.37
CA LEU A 374 24.46 -17.48 11.07
C LEU A 374 23.07 -16.88 11.27
N ALA A 375 22.88 -15.59 10.95
CA ALA A 375 21.60 -14.90 11.05
C ALA A 375 21.58 -13.68 10.10
N PRO A 376 20.41 -13.29 9.54
CA PRO A 376 19.10 -13.95 9.64
C PRO A 376 18.90 -15.06 8.58
N LEU A 377 18.27 -16.17 8.97
CA LEU A 377 17.95 -17.31 8.11
C LEU A 377 16.42 -17.51 7.99
N LYS A 378 15.98 -18.19 6.93
CA LYS A 378 14.57 -18.56 6.72
C LYS A 378 14.20 -19.74 7.63
N PRO A 379 13.01 -19.73 8.27
CA PRO A 379 12.50 -20.88 9.02
C PRO A 379 12.23 -22.10 8.14
N TRP A 380 12.30 -23.28 8.74
CA TRP A 380 12.06 -24.58 8.08
C TRP A 380 12.81 -24.74 6.74
N THR A 381 14.04 -24.22 6.66
CA THR A 381 14.82 -24.19 5.43
C THR A 381 16.13 -24.94 5.63
N GLN A 382 16.50 -25.76 4.65
CA GLN A 382 17.75 -26.52 4.67
C GLN A 382 18.89 -25.68 4.09
N TYR A 383 19.97 -25.57 4.85
CA TYR A 383 21.19 -24.87 4.47
C TYR A 383 22.36 -25.86 4.34
N ALA A 384 23.13 -25.73 3.28
CA ALA A 384 24.45 -26.35 3.15
C ALA A 384 25.50 -25.42 3.75
N VAL A 385 26.39 -25.94 4.60
CA VAL A 385 27.42 -25.15 5.30
C VAL A 385 28.75 -25.88 5.32
N PHE A 386 29.86 -25.16 5.14
CA PHE A 386 31.21 -25.64 5.44
C PHE A 386 32.13 -24.48 5.86
N VAL A 387 33.26 -24.81 6.49
CA VAL A 387 34.24 -23.85 7.01
C VAL A 387 35.60 -24.11 6.38
N ARG A 388 36.33 -23.04 6.06
CA ARG A 388 37.69 -23.08 5.55
C ARG A 388 38.61 -22.20 6.39
N ALA A 389 39.80 -22.69 6.69
CA ALA A 389 40.85 -21.91 7.34
C ALA A 389 41.69 -21.19 6.27
N ILE A 390 42.03 -19.92 6.54
CA ILE A 390 42.91 -19.11 5.70
C ILE A 390 44.27 -19.03 6.35
N THR A 391 45.28 -19.54 5.64
CA THR A 391 46.67 -19.55 6.10
C THR A 391 47.59 -18.73 5.19
N LEU A 392 48.49 -17.93 5.77
CA LEU A 392 49.63 -17.30 5.10
C LEU A 392 50.87 -18.17 5.34
N THR A 393 51.34 -18.88 4.33
CA THR A 393 52.64 -19.55 4.40
C THR A 393 53.74 -18.58 4.00
N THR A 394 54.62 -18.20 4.92
CA THR A 394 55.78 -17.32 4.63
C THR A 394 57.04 -18.08 4.20
N ALA A 395 57.07 -19.42 4.31
CA ALA A 395 58.23 -20.24 3.97
C ALA A 395 58.10 -20.84 2.55
N GLU A 396 59.07 -20.53 1.68
CA GLU A 396 59.14 -20.91 0.25
C GLU A 396 59.14 -22.43 -0.02
N ASP A 397 59.44 -23.27 0.99
CA ASP A 397 59.57 -24.72 0.88
C ASP A 397 58.48 -25.53 1.63
N SER A 398 57.49 -24.86 2.24
CA SER A 398 56.43 -25.54 3.00
C SER A 398 55.21 -25.87 2.12
N PRO A 399 54.65 -27.09 2.15
CA PRO A 399 53.42 -27.40 1.42
C PRO A 399 52.29 -26.51 1.95
N HIS A 400 51.59 -25.78 1.07
CA HIS A 400 50.44 -24.95 1.41
C HIS A 400 49.31 -25.82 2.02
N GLN A 401 49.38 -26.07 3.33
CA GLN A 401 48.42 -26.87 4.07
C GLN A 401 47.27 -25.98 4.56
N GLY A 402 46.14 -26.06 3.86
CA GLY A 402 44.89 -25.46 4.33
C GLY A 402 44.14 -26.39 5.28
N ALA A 403 43.04 -25.91 5.86
CA ALA A 403 42.08 -26.79 6.53
C ALA A 403 40.65 -26.46 6.11
N GLN A 404 39.81 -27.48 6.00
CA GLN A 404 38.45 -27.34 5.51
C GLN A 404 37.52 -28.41 6.08
N SER A 405 36.28 -28.07 6.42
CA SER A 405 35.27 -29.02 6.86
C SER A 405 34.54 -29.69 5.68
N PRO A 406 33.92 -30.87 5.86
CA PRO A 406 32.94 -31.36 4.91
C PRO A 406 31.71 -30.42 4.87
N ILE A 407 30.95 -30.50 3.77
CA ILE A 407 29.65 -29.84 3.66
C ILE A 407 28.65 -30.57 4.56
N ILE A 408 28.09 -29.86 5.53
CA ILE A 408 27.00 -30.33 6.37
C ILE A 408 25.69 -29.68 5.94
N TYR A 409 24.58 -30.38 6.17
CA TYR A 409 23.24 -29.87 5.88
C TYR A 409 22.47 -29.70 7.19
N LEU A 410 22.01 -28.48 7.44
CA LEU A 410 21.31 -28.12 8.66
C LEU A 410 19.95 -27.50 8.31
N GLN A 411 18.89 -27.96 8.97
CA GLN A 411 17.55 -27.42 8.79
C GLN A 411 17.18 -26.54 9.98
N THR A 412 16.71 -25.33 9.70
CA THR A 412 16.17 -24.42 10.73
C THR A 412 14.83 -24.92 11.27
N LEU A 413 14.50 -24.54 12.50
CA LEU A 413 13.25 -24.93 13.15
C LEU A 413 12.03 -24.29 12.46
N PRO A 414 10.82 -24.88 12.58
CA PRO A 414 9.60 -24.30 12.03
C PRO A 414 9.18 -23.04 12.79
N ALA A 415 8.47 -22.15 12.11
CA ALA A 415 7.89 -20.92 12.66
C ALA A 415 6.42 -20.79 12.26
N ALA A 416 5.70 -19.80 12.80
CA ALA A 416 4.32 -19.55 12.40
C ALA A 416 4.24 -19.24 10.88
N PRO A 417 3.28 -19.82 10.13
CA PRO A 417 3.09 -19.51 8.71
C PRO A 417 2.66 -18.05 8.50
N THR A 418 2.95 -17.48 7.32
CA THR A 418 2.34 -16.21 6.89
C THR A 418 0.84 -16.36 6.64
N VAL A 419 0.14 -15.23 6.43
CA VAL A 419 -1.30 -15.23 6.17
C VAL A 419 -1.63 -15.88 4.82
N PRO A 420 -2.78 -16.56 4.70
CA PRO A 420 -3.32 -16.98 3.40
C PRO A 420 -3.52 -15.79 2.46
N GLN A 421 -3.39 -16.02 1.15
CA GLN A 421 -3.48 -14.97 0.13
C GLN A 421 -4.79 -15.05 -0.66
N ASP A 422 -5.15 -13.96 -1.33
CA ASP A 422 -6.26 -13.87 -2.30
C ASP A 422 -7.54 -14.56 -1.82
N VAL A 423 -8.06 -14.14 -0.67
CA VAL A 423 -9.32 -14.66 -0.14
C VAL A 423 -10.48 -14.11 -0.97
N ILE A 424 -11.25 -15.01 -1.57
CA ILE A 424 -12.41 -14.69 -2.39
C ILE A 424 -13.63 -15.40 -1.82
N SER A 425 -14.70 -14.64 -1.58
CA SER A 425 -16.00 -15.15 -1.15
C SER A 425 -17.03 -15.00 -2.26
N THR A 426 -17.83 -16.04 -2.48
CA THR A 426 -18.92 -16.07 -3.47
C THR A 426 -20.20 -16.59 -2.83
N SER A 427 -21.33 -16.01 -3.20
CA SER A 427 -22.64 -16.37 -2.68
C SER A 427 -23.49 -16.93 -3.81
N ASN A 428 -23.88 -18.20 -3.72
CA ASN A 428 -24.74 -18.88 -4.71
C ASN A 428 -26.12 -19.25 -4.14
N SER A 429 -26.36 -18.95 -2.86
CA SER A 429 -27.61 -19.27 -2.16
C SER A 429 -27.87 -18.21 -1.10
N SER A 430 -29.13 -18.11 -0.66
CA SER A 430 -29.51 -17.21 0.42
C SER A 430 -29.00 -17.67 1.79
N SER A 431 -28.46 -18.89 1.91
CA SER A 431 -28.01 -19.46 3.19
C SER A 431 -26.61 -20.06 3.16
N HIS A 432 -25.87 -19.89 2.06
CA HIS A 432 -24.55 -20.48 1.87
C HIS A 432 -23.54 -19.50 1.28
N LEU A 433 -22.31 -19.53 1.80
CA LEU A 433 -21.16 -18.81 1.25
C LEU A 433 -20.03 -19.77 0.91
N LEU A 434 -19.46 -19.64 -0.28
CA LEU A 434 -18.28 -20.38 -0.73
C LEU A 434 -17.08 -19.46 -0.65
N VAL A 435 -16.07 -19.86 0.13
CA VAL A 435 -14.85 -19.10 0.35
C VAL A 435 -13.66 -19.91 -0.18
N ARG A 436 -12.75 -19.24 -0.90
CA ARG A 436 -11.54 -19.82 -1.49
C ARG A 436 -10.35 -18.91 -1.21
N TRP A 437 -9.16 -19.48 -1.05
CA TRP A 437 -7.94 -18.72 -0.81
C TRP A 437 -6.74 -19.42 -1.45
N LYS A 438 -5.60 -18.72 -1.50
CA LYS A 438 -4.30 -19.27 -1.88
C LYS A 438 -3.45 -19.60 -0.63
N PRO A 439 -2.52 -20.56 -0.72
CA PRO A 439 -1.59 -20.85 0.36
C PRO A 439 -0.73 -19.64 0.76
N PRO A 440 -0.20 -19.63 1.99
CA PRO A 440 0.67 -18.54 2.45
C PRO A 440 2.01 -18.52 1.71
N THR A 441 2.59 -17.32 1.55
CA THR A 441 3.91 -17.09 0.93
C THR A 441 5.03 -17.87 1.60
N GLN A 442 5.08 -17.85 2.93
CA GLN A 442 6.04 -18.56 3.73
C GLN A 442 5.30 -19.54 4.63
N ARG A 443 5.36 -20.81 4.24
CA ARG A 443 4.68 -21.88 5.00
C ARG A 443 5.36 -22.15 6.35
N ASN A 444 6.65 -21.86 6.46
CA ASN A 444 7.48 -22.02 7.67
C ASN A 444 7.34 -23.41 8.34
N GLY A 445 7.02 -24.42 7.54
CA GLY A 445 6.64 -25.76 7.97
C GLY A 445 5.67 -26.40 6.98
N ASN A 446 5.34 -27.68 7.18
CA ASN A 446 4.29 -28.35 6.41
C ASN A 446 2.89 -27.90 6.90
N ILE A 447 2.04 -27.39 6.00
CA ILE A 447 0.67 -26.92 6.30
C ILE A 447 -0.24 -28.12 6.54
N THR A 448 -0.98 -28.13 7.65
CA THR A 448 -1.84 -29.25 8.06
C THR A 448 -3.32 -28.94 7.86
N TYR A 449 -3.76 -27.76 8.27
CA TYR A 449 -5.15 -27.30 8.13
C TYR A 449 -5.24 -25.77 8.12
N TYR A 450 -6.38 -25.27 7.67
CA TYR A 450 -6.79 -23.88 7.78
C TYR A 450 -7.92 -23.76 8.80
N LEU A 451 -7.89 -22.74 9.63
CA LEU A 451 -8.96 -22.43 10.58
C LEU A 451 -9.81 -21.30 10.00
N VAL A 452 -11.09 -21.56 9.76
CA VAL A 452 -12.05 -20.59 9.20
C VAL A 452 -13.04 -20.22 10.29
N LEU A 453 -13.17 -18.93 10.55
CA LEU A 453 -14.08 -18.35 11.55
C LEU A 453 -15.05 -17.42 10.82
N TRP A 454 -16.32 -17.41 11.20
CA TRP A 454 -17.26 -16.44 10.64
C TRP A 454 -18.25 -15.91 11.68
N GLN A 455 -18.58 -14.63 11.55
CA GLN A 455 -19.44 -13.89 12.46
C GLN A 455 -20.47 -13.09 11.68
N ARG A 456 -21.73 -13.12 12.13
CA ARG A 456 -22.80 -12.27 11.60
C ARG A 456 -22.54 -10.81 12.00
N LEU A 457 -22.76 -9.88 11.08
CA LEU A 457 -22.72 -8.45 11.37
C LEU A 457 -24.13 -7.86 11.47
N ALA A 458 -24.27 -6.80 12.28
CA ALA A 458 -25.49 -6.01 12.33
C ALA A 458 -25.57 -5.12 11.08
N GLU A 459 -26.79 -4.81 10.63
CA GLU A 459 -26.99 -3.78 9.61
C GLU A 459 -26.71 -2.38 10.20
N ASP A 460 -26.28 -1.44 9.37
CA ASP A 460 -25.90 -0.09 9.79
C ASP A 460 -27.04 0.62 10.57
N SER A 461 -26.70 1.21 11.71
CA SER A 461 -27.65 1.90 12.60
C SER A 461 -28.41 3.03 11.90
N ASP A 462 -27.76 3.71 10.95
CA ASP A 462 -28.32 4.84 10.20
C ASP A 462 -29.51 4.42 9.33
N LEU A 463 -29.57 3.14 8.90
CA LEU A 463 -30.67 2.59 8.11
C LEU A 463 -31.99 2.54 8.90
N TYR A 464 -31.92 2.53 10.23
CA TYR A 464 -33.09 2.49 11.10
C TYR A 464 -33.66 3.88 11.42
N ILE A 465 -32.82 4.92 11.34
CA ILE A 465 -33.14 6.28 11.82
C ILE A 465 -33.59 7.20 10.67
N ASN A 466 -33.15 6.95 9.45
CA ASN A 466 -33.43 7.83 8.31
C ASN A 466 -34.84 7.63 7.69
N ASP A 467 -35.48 8.73 7.28
CA ASP A 467 -36.75 8.70 6.54
C ASP A 467 -36.52 8.69 5.02
N TYR A 468 -36.66 7.50 4.42
CA TYR A 468 -36.44 7.25 2.99
C TYR A 468 -37.59 7.67 2.06
N CYS A 469 -38.59 8.41 2.56
CA CYS A 469 -39.65 9.01 1.75
C CYS A 469 -39.39 10.47 1.36
N HIS A 470 -38.43 11.15 1.98
CA HIS A 470 -38.03 12.51 1.58
C HIS A 470 -37.26 12.50 0.25
N ARG A 471 -37.61 13.42 -0.66
CA ARG A 471 -36.97 13.54 -1.98
C ARG A 471 -35.49 13.93 -1.82
N GLY A 472 -34.57 13.06 -2.28
CA GLY A 472 -33.13 13.34 -2.31
C GLY A 472 -32.24 12.18 -1.85
N LEU A 473 -32.77 11.19 -1.12
CA LEU A 473 -32.03 10.02 -0.67
C LEU A 473 -32.14 8.88 -1.69
N ARG A 474 -31.02 8.47 -2.30
CA ARG A 474 -30.96 7.22 -3.08
C ARG A 474 -30.96 6.03 -2.11
N LEU A 475 -31.78 5.01 -2.41
CA LEU A 475 -31.73 3.74 -1.69
C LEU A 475 -30.32 3.15 -1.85
N PRO A 476 -29.64 2.72 -0.77
CA PRO A 476 -28.37 2.02 -0.88
C PRO A 476 -28.62 0.66 -1.53
N THR A 477 -28.47 0.57 -2.85
CA THR A 477 -28.47 -0.70 -3.56
C THR A 477 -27.15 -1.41 -3.27
N SER A 478 -27.19 -2.40 -2.38
CA SER A 478 -26.09 -3.34 -2.16
C SER A 478 -26.04 -4.33 -3.32
N ASN A 479 -25.58 -3.89 -4.49
CA ASN A 479 -25.20 -4.81 -5.56
C ASN A 479 -23.74 -5.19 -5.37
N ASN A 480 -23.50 -6.27 -4.65
CA ASN A 480 -22.30 -7.09 -4.78
C ASN A 480 -22.55 -8.22 -5.81
N ASP A 481 -23.03 -7.87 -7.00
CA ASP A 481 -22.97 -8.79 -8.14
C ASP A 481 -22.00 -8.20 -9.18
N PRO A 482 -20.79 -8.77 -9.36
CA PRO A 482 -19.84 -8.32 -10.39
C PRO A 482 -20.32 -8.64 -11.82
N ARG A 483 -21.59 -9.03 -12.00
CA ARG A 483 -22.19 -9.38 -13.30
C ARG A 483 -22.98 -8.26 -13.96
N PHE A 484 -23.18 -7.11 -13.32
CA PHE A 484 -23.87 -5.96 -13.94
C PHE A 484 -22.95 -4.81 -14.37
N ASP A 485 -21.63 -4.99 -14.30
CA ASP A 485 -20.62 -4.18 -15.03
C ASP A 485 -20.09 -4.91 -16.28
N ARG A 486 -20.87 -5.84 -16.83
CA ARG A 486 -20.65 -6.39 -18.18
C ARG A 486 -21.85 -6.03 -19.05
N GLU A 487 -21.78 -4.85 -19.68
CA GLU A 487 -22.31 -4.75 -21.04
C GLU A 487 -21.52 -5.70 -21.94
N ASP A 488 -22.25 -6.26 -22.89
CA ASP A 488 -21.90 -7.46 -23.64
C ASP A 488 -20.58 -7.38 -24.39
N GLY A 489 -19.82 -8.47 -24.33
CA GLY A 489 -18.54 -8.62 -25.00
C GLY A 489 -17.80 -9.89 -24.60
N GLU A 490 -18.41 -11.05 -24.78
CA GLU A 490 -17.65 -12.29 -24.90
C GLU A 490 -16.80 -12.23 -26.18
N LEU A 491 -15.48 -12.13 -26.00
CA LEU A 491 -14.52 -12.64 -26.96
C LEU A 491 -13.76 -13.76 -26.26
N GLU A 492 -14.11 -14.98 -26.66
CA GLU A 492 -13.25 -16.13 -26.45
C GLU A 492 -11.88 -15.83 -27.06
N ALA A 493 -10.86 -15.83 -26.20
CA ALA A 493 -9.48 -15.76 -26.63
C ALA A 493 -9.07 -17.13 -27.19
N ASP A 494 -9.41 -17.36 -28.45
CA ASP A 494 -8.74 -18.35 -29.27
C ASP A 494 -7.26 -17.94 -29.41
N LYS A 495 -6.39 -18.89 -29.14
CA LYS A 495 -4.94 -18.77 -29.30
C LYS A 495 -4.61 -18.59 -30.79
N GLU A 496 -4.24 -17.37 -31.19
CA GLU A 496 -3.41 -17.17 -32.38
C GLU A 496 -1.91 -17.13 -32.02
N PRO A 497 -1.05 -17.83 -32.79
CA PRO A 497 0.40 -17.83 -32.62
C PRO A 497 0.99 -16.61 -33.34
N GLY A 498 1.55 -15.65 -32.60
CA GLY A 498 2.23 -14.53 -33.25
C GLY A 498 2.51 -13.27 -32.43
N CYS A 499 2.24 -13.25 -31.13
CA CYS A 499 2.61 -12.13 -30.28
C CYS A 499 3.77 -12.52 -29.36
N CYS A 500 4.92 -11.88 -29.51
CA CYS A 500 6.02 -12.02 -28.56
C CYS A 500 5.59 -11.48 -27.20
N SER A 501 5.79 -12.25 -26.13
CA SER A 501 5.74 -11.73 -24.77
C SER A 501 6.69 -10.55 -24.68
N CYS A 502 6.22 -9.39 -24.20
CA CYS A 502 7.08 -8.27 -23.87
C CYS A 502 8.19 -8.80 -22.96
N GLN A 503 9.43 -8.81 -23.47
CA GLN A 503 10.58 -9.33 -22.74
C GLN A 503 10.70 -8.56 -21.43
N HIS A 504 10.66 -9.29 -20.32
CA HIS A 504 11.15 -8.75 -19.05
C HIS A 504 12.56 -8.19 -19.28
N PRO A 505 12.87 -7.01 -18.74
CA PRO A 505 14.20 -6.45 -18.88
C PRO A 505 15.25 -7.42 -18.28
N PRO A 506 16.47 -7.45 -18.84
CA PRO A 506 17.53 -8.34 -18.36
C PRO A 506 17.78 -8.14 -16.85
N PRO A 507 18.16 -9.21 -16.13
CA PRO A 507 18.36 -9.15 -14.68
C PRO A 507 19.43 -8.11 -14.35
N GLY A 508 19.02 -7.04 -13.65
CA GLY A 508 19.89 -5.91 -13.32
C GLY A 508 19.27 -4.52 -13.52
N GLN A 509 18.13 -4.39 -14.19
CA GLN A 509 17.34 -3.16 -14.14
C GLN A 509 16.30 -3.21 -13.01
N VAL A 510 16.32 -2.16 -12.20
CA VAL A 510 15.39 -1.92 -11.09
C VAL A 510 13.95 -1.94 -11.65
N LEU A 511 13.10 -2.79 -11.07
CA LEU A 511 11.64 -2.80 -11.29
C LEU A 511 11.10 -1.36 -11.25
N PRO A 512 10.02 -1.03 -11.98
CA PRO A 512 9.32 0.23 -11.81
C PRO A 512 9.11 0.49 -10.31
N PRO A 513 9.46 1.68 -9.78
CA PRO A 513 9.45 1.95 -8.34
C PRO A 513 8.12 1.60 -7.66
N LEU A 514 7.02 1.68 -8.39
CA LEU A 514 5.66 1.40 -7.90
C LEU A 514 5.45 -0.07 -7.52
N GLU A 515 5.87 -1.05 -8.33
CA GLU A 515 5.67 -2.48 -8.02
C GLU A 515 6.62 -2.95 -6.90
N ALA A 516 7.85 -2.45 -6.88
CA ALA A 516 8.80 -2.71 -5.79
C ALA A 516 8.37 -2.03 -4.48
N GLN A 517 7.76 -0.84 -4.55
CA GLN A 517 7.17 -0.16 -3.40
C GLN A 517 5.91 -0.86 -2.89
N GLU A 518 5.06 -1.37 -3.78
CA GLU A 518 3.86 -2.14 -3.43
C GLU A 518 4.23 -3.50 -2.79
N ALA A 519 5.19 -4.23 -3.36
CA ALA A 519 5.73 -5.46 -2.76
C ALA A 519 6.45 -5.18 -1.42
N SER A 520 7.19 -4.07 -1.30
CA SER A 520 7.81 -3.64 -0.04
C SER A 520 6.79 -3.24 1.01
N PHE A 521 5.71 -2.58 0.60
CA PHE A 521 4.59 -2.22 1.47
C PHE A 521 3.85 -3.47 1.97
N GLN A 522 3.52 -4.39 1.06
CA GLN A 522 2.88 -5.66 1.40
C GLN A 522 3.77 -6.49 2.33
N LYS A 523 5.08 -6.55 2.07
CA LYS A 523 6.07 -7.18 2.97
C LYS A 523 6.15 -6.49 4.34
N LYS A 524 6.10 -5.16 4.41
CA LYS A 524 6.11 -4.40 5.68
C LYS A 524 4.85 -4.64 6.50
N PHE A 525 3.70 -4.82 5.84
CA PHE A 525 2.43 -5.17 6.46
C PHE A 525 2.41 -6.63 6.94
N GLU A 526 2.89 -7.58 6.12
CA GLU A 526 3.07 -8.99 6.52
C GLU A 526 3.99 -9.12 7.74
N ASN A 527 5.12 -8.39 7.75
CA ASN A 527 6.04 -8.35 8.89
C ASN A 527 5.39 -7.76 10.17
N PHE A 528 4.53 -6.76 10.02
CA PHE A 528 3.79 -6.17 11.14
C PHE A 528 2.80 -7.19 11.75
N LEU A 529 2.03 -7.88 10.91
CA LEU A 529 1.11 -8.92 11.35
C LEU A 529 1.83 -10.07 12.08
N HIS A 530 3.01 -10.47 11.59
CA HIS A 530 3.85 -11.47 12.24
C HIS A 530 4.30 -11.07 13.66
N ASN A 531 4.63 -9.80 13.87
CA ASN A 531 5.12 -9.30 15.15
C ASN A 531 3.99 -8.97 16.14
N ALA A 532 2.80 -8.59 15.67
CA ALA A 532 1.69 -8.17 16.53
C ALA A 532 0.88 -9.34 17.12
N ILE A 533 0.87 -10.51 16.48
CA ILE A 533 -0.03 -11.64 16.83
C ILE A 533 0.71 -12.80 17.53
N THR A 534 2.05 -12.78 17.58
CA THR A 534 2.87 -13.70 18.38
C THR A 534 2.89 -13.26 19.86
N ILE A 535 1.74 -13.34 20.52
CA ILE A 535 1.66 -13.30 21.98
C ILE A 535 1.93 -14.72 22.49
N PRO A 536 2.93 -14.97 23.34
CA PRO A 536 3.08 -16.25 24.01
C PRO A 536 1.92 -16.41 25.01
N LYS A 537 0.79 -16.95 24.57
CA LYS A 537 -0.30 -17.35 25.47
C LYS A 537 -0.08 -18.79 25.90
N SER A 538 -0.11 -19.00 27.22
CA SER A 538 -0.08 -20.32 27.87
C SER A 538 -1.09 -21.28 27.24
N PRO A 539 -0.78 -22.59 27.16
CA PRO A 539 -1.56 -23.55 26.41
C PRO A 539 -2.99 -23.61 26.95
N TRP A 540 -3.95 -23.32 26.06
CA TRP A 540 -5.36 -23.62 26.30
C TRP A 540 -5.49 -25.12 26.54
N LYS A 541 -5.85 -25.50 27.77
CA LYS A 541 -6.23 -26.87 28.11
C LYS A 541 -7.51 -27.20 27.35
N VAL A 542 -7.37 -27.97 26.29
CA VAL A 542 -8.47 -28.72 25.69
C VAL A 542 -8.89 -29.78 26.70
N THR A 543 -9.94 -29.53 27.49
CA THR A 543 -10.68 -30.63 28.13
C THR A 543 -11.57 -31.26 27.07
N SER A 544 -11.16 -32.43 26.62
CA SER A 544 -11.91 -33.30 25.75
C SER A 544 -13.08 -33.97 26.48
N ILE A 545 -14.23 -33.96 25.80
CA ILE A 545 -15.14 -35.09 25.56
C ILE A 545 -15.93 -35.70 26.76
N ASN A 546 -17.24 -35.82 26.50
CA ASN A 546 -18.26 -36.71 27.11
C ASN A 546 -18.80 -36.37 28.51
N LYS A 547 -20.08 -35.94 28.53
CA LYS A 547 -21.14 -36.66 29.26
C LYS A 547 -22.53 -36.26 28.76
N SER A 548 -23.29 -37.29 28.39
CA SER A 548 -24.71 -37.30 28.05
C SER A 548 -25.59 -36.98 29.27
N PRO A 549 -26.89 -36.66 29.06
CA PRO A 549 -27.73 -36.00 30.06
C PRO A 549 -28.46 -37.01 30.95
N GLN A 550 -28.41 -36.82 32.27
CA GLN A 550 -29.35 -37.47 33.18
C GLN A 550 -29.85 -36.52 34.27
N ARG A 551 -31.18 -36.59 34.41
CA ARG A 551 -32.09 -36.06 35.43
C ARG A 551 -31.50 -36.12 36.83
N ASP A 552 -31.67 -35.05 37.62
CA ASP A 552 -32.59 -35.14 38.75
C ASP A 552 -33.10 -33.78 39.22
N SER A 553 -34.17 -33.84 39.99
CA SER A 553 -35.22 -32.85 40.19
C SER A 553 -35.40 -32.51 41.67
N GLY A 554 -35.79 -31.27 41.98
CA GLY A 554 -36.27 -30.86 43.32
C GLY A 554 -35.85 -29.43 43.69
N ARG A 555 -36.63 -28.39 43.36
CA ARG A 555 -37.79 -27.81 44.09
C ARG A 555 -37.45 -27.08 45.42
N TYR A 556 -37.54 -25.75 45.39
CA TYR A 556 -38.39 -24.83 46.19
C TYR A 556 -38.13 -23.38 45.66
N ARG A 557 -38.95 -22.73 44.80
CA ARG A 557 -40.25 -21.99 44.99
C ARG A 557 -40.21 -21.01 46.19
N ARG A 558 -40.48 -19.69 46.10
CA ARG A 558 -41.53 -18.84 45.44
C ARG A 558 -41.00 -17.39 45.23
N ALA A 559 -41.21 -16.71 44.08
CA ALA A 559 -42.38 -15.89 43.64
C ALA A 559 -42.54 -14.55 44.41
N ALA A 560 -42.84 -13.37 43.87
CA ALA A 560 -43.09 -12.83 42.51
C ALA A 560 -43.18 -11.28 42.61
N GLY A 561 -42.97 -10.55 41.50
CA GLY A 561 -43.31 -9.12 41.38
C GLY A 561 -42.58 -8.43 40.22
N ALA A 562 -43.23 -8.37 39.05
CA ALA A 562 -42.68 -7.96 37.76
C ALA A 562 -42.60 -6.44 37.53
N LEU A 563 -41.67 -6.01 36.65
CA LEU A 563 -41.93 -5.04 35.57
C LEU A 563 -40.85 -5.21 34.48
N ARG A 564 -41.29 -5.54 33.27
CA ARG A 564 -40.48 -5.75 32.06
C ARG A 564 -40.21 -4.41 31.36
N LEU A 565 -38.94 -4.12 31.10
CA LEU A 565 -38.50 -3.37 29.91
C LEU A 565 -37.46 -4.26 29.20
N GLU A 566 -37.80 -4.77 28.03
CA GLU A 566 -36.86 -5.49 27.16
C GLU A 566 -36.01 -4.47 26.39
N GLY A 567 -34.71 -4.45 26.68
CA GLY A 567 -33.67 -4.01 25.76
C GLY A 567 -32.87 -5.23 25.33
N ASN A 568 -32.45 -5.30 24.06
CA ASN A 568 -31.58 -6.36 23.56
C ASN A 568 -30.41 -5.75 22.80
N SER A 569 -29.27 -5.62 23.49
CA SER A 569 -27.94 -5.68 22.88
C SER A 569 -27.59 -7.16 22.75
N SER A 570 -27.21 -7.62 21.56
CA SER A 570 -26.76 -9.01 21.35
C SER A 570 -25.50 -9.05 20.50
N ASP A 571 -24.37 -9.35 21.12
CA ASP A 571 -23.15 -9.83 20.45
C ASP A 571 -23.47 -11.13 19.68
N PHE A 572 -23.13 -11.18 18.38
CA PHE A 572 -23.34 -12.38 17.57
C PHE A 572 -22.23 -13.41 17.79
N GLU A 573 -22.61 -14.67 18.01
CA GLU A 573 -21.71 -15.82 18.25
C GLU A 573 -20.79 -16.12 17.04
N ILE A 574 -19.52 -16.41 17.30
CA ILE A 574 -18.50 -16.77 16.28
C ILE A 574 -18.55 -18.28 16.05
N GLN A 575 -18.65 -18.70 14.78
CA GLN A 575 -18.60 -20.11 14.38
C GLN A 575 -17.21 -20.46 13.83
N GLU A 576 -16.74 -21.70 14.07
CA GLU A 576 -15.42 -22.17 13.63
C GLU A 576 -15.47 -23.49 12.84
N ASP A 577 -14.60 -23.63 11.84
CA ASP A 577 -14.38 -24.89 11.10
C ASP A 577 -12.89 -25.08 10.75
N LYS A 578 -12.43 -26.33 10.76
CA LYS A 578 -11.05 -26.71 10.40
C LYS A 578 -11.05 -27.44 9.07
N VAL A 579 -10.42 -26.81 8.07
CA VAL A 579 -10.51 -27.25 6.69
C VAL A 579 -9.11 -27.61 6.16
N PRO A 580 -8.89 -28.83 5.65
CA PRO A 580 -7.58 -29.24 5.13
C PRO A 580 -7.30 -28.72 3.70
N ARG A 581 -8.32 -28.16 3.04
CA ARG A 581 -8.26 -27.66 1.66
C ARG A 581 -8.36 -26.15 1.62
N GLU A 582 -7.92 -25.53 0.54
CA GLU A 582 -7.94 -24.08 0.34
C GLU A 582 -9.33 -23.52 -0.04
N ARG A 583 -10.40 -24.21 0.39
CA ARG A 583 -11.80 -23.83 0.15
C ARG A 583 -12.73 -24.33 1.24
N ALA A 584 -13.70 -23.51 1.63
CA ALA A 584 -14.73 -23.84 2.61
C ALA A 584 -16.13 -23.43 2.13
N VAL A 585 -17.16 -24.17 2.55
CA VAL A 585 -18.57 -23.84 2.30
C VAL A 585 -19.26 -23.62 3.64
N LEU A 586 -19.58 -22.37 3.93
CA LEU A 586 -20.31 -21.97 5.13
C LEU A 586 -21.81 -22.21 4.89
N ARG A 587 -22.49 -22.87 5.82
CA ARG A 587 -23.90 -23.28 5.69
C ARG A 587 -24.74 -22.74 6.83
N GLY A 588 -26.06 -22.62 6.61
CA GLY A 588 -27.02 -22.23 7.66
C GLY A 588 -26.99 -20.73 7.98
N LEU A 589 -26.62 -19.90 7.00
CA LEU A 589 -26.54 -18.45 7.16
C LEU A 589 -27.92 -17.80 6.93
N ARG A 590 -28.14 -16.64 7.56
CA ARG A 590 -29.35 -15.82 7.35
C ARG A 590 -29.28 -15.15 5.98
N HIS A 591 -30.40 -15.05 5.30
CA HIS A 591 -30.49 -14.43 3.97
C HIS A 591 -30.25 -12.92 4.01
N PHE A 592 -29.75 -12.40 2.89
CA PHE A 592 -29.31 -11.02 2.69
C PHE A 592 -28.52 -10.38 3.85
N THR A 593 -27.79 -11.18 4.63
CA THR A 593 -27.05 -10.72 5.82
C THR A 593 -25.56 -10.70 5.54
N GLU A 594 -24.84 -9.70 6.07
CA GLU A 594 -23.39 -9.61 5.96
C GLU A 594 -22.67 -10.41 7.05
N TYR A 595 -21.60 -11.09 6.64
CA TYR A 595 -20.74 -11.91 7.49
C TYR A 595 -19.29 -11.48 7.34
N ARG A 596 -18.58 -11.39 8.46
CA ARG A 596 -17.12 -11.31 8.52
C ARG A 596 -16.55 -12.73 8.58
N ILE A 597 -15.60 -13.05 7.72
CA ILE A 597 -14.99 -14.37 7.60
C ILE A 597 -13.48 -14.23 7.78
N ASP A 598 -12.93 -14.81 8.85
CA ASP A 598 -11.50 -14.78 9.20
C ASP A 598 -10.87 -16.16 8.91
N ILE A 599 -9.69 -16.19 8.27
CA ILE A 599 -9.01 -17.42 7.84
C ILE A 599 -7.57 -17.42 8.32
N HIS A 600 -7.15 -18.52 8.94
CA HIS A 600 -5.78 -18.76 9.41
C HIS A 600 -5.17 -19.98 8.75
N ALA A 601 -3.86 -19.97 8.53
CA ALA A 601 -3.06 -21.12 8.13
C ALA A 601 -2.33 -21.72 9.33
N CYS A 602 -2.42 -23.04 9.52
CA CYS A 602 -1.75 -23.76 10.59
C CYS A 602 -0.81 -24.83 10.01
N ASN A 603 0.43 -24.88 10.50
CA ASN A 603 1.38 -25.93 10.14
C ASN A 603 1.42 -27.06 11.18
N HIS A 604 2.21 -28.10 10.92
CA HIS A 604 2.39 -29.24 11.84
C HIS A 604 2.89 -28.86 13.24
N ALA A 605 3.57 -27.71 13.37
CA ALA A 605 4.07 -27.18 14.63
C ALA A 605 3.12 -26.15 15.28
N ALA A 606 1.91 -25.96 14.76
CA ALA A 606 0.98 -24.93 15.23
C ALA A 606 0.64 -25.04 16.73
N HIS A 607 0.76 -26.22 17.34
CA HIS A 607 0.59 -26.40 18.79
C HIS A 607 1.68 -25.74 19.64
N THR A 608 2.89 -25.57 19.10
CA THR A 608 4.04 -24.97 19.80
C THR A 608 4.29 -23.53 19.35
N VAL A 609 4.14 -23.22 18.06
CA VAL A 609 4.44 -21.88 17.50
C VAL A 609 3.20 -21.03 17.22
N GLY A 610 1.99 -21.60 17.28
CA GLY A 610 0.75 -20.92 16.89
C GLY A 610 0.44 -20.98 15.39
N CYS A 611 -0.78 -20.62 15.02
CA CYS A 611 -1.19 -20.46 13.62
C CYS A 611 -0.85 -19.05 13.11
N SER A 612 -1.04 -18.84 11.80
CA SER A 612 -0.88 -17.51 11.20
C SER A 612 -1.86 -16.48 11.79
N ALA A 613 -1.57 -15.21 11.55
CA ALA A 613 -2.55 -14.14 11.66
C ALA A 613 -3.80 -14.43 10.77
N ALA A 614 -4.93 -13.82 11.13
CA ALA A 614 -6.15 -13.90 10.35
C ALA A 614 -6.03 -13.03 9.08
N THR A 615 -6.45 -13.57 7.94
CA THR A 615 -6.90 -12.74 6.80
C THR A 615 -8.43 -12.75 6.80
N PHE A 616 -9.06 -11.60 6.56
CA PHE A 616 -10.51 -11.48 6.66
C PHE A 616 -11.16 -10.95 5.38
N VAL A 617 -12.40 -11.36 5.14
CA VAL A 617 -13.24 -10.87 4.05
C VAL A 617 -14.67 -10.66 4.53
N PHE A 618 -15.35 -9.66 3.98
CA PHE A 618 -16.77 -9.43 4.20
C PHE A 618 -17.58 -10.01 3.04
N ALA A 619 -18.64 -10.74 3.37
CA ALA A 619 -19.47 -11.40 2.38
C ALA A 619 -20.93 -11.35 2.79
N ARG A 620 -21.79 -10.96 1.85
CA ARG A 620 -23.26 -10.94 2.03
C ARG A 620 -23.90 -12.13 1.32
N THR A 621 -24.81 -12.83 2.00
CA THR A 621 -25.60 -13.92 1.40
C THR A 621 -26.60 -13.38 0.38
N MET A 622 -27.09 -14.20 -0.56
CA MET A 622 -28.11 -13.76 -1.52
C MET A 622 -29.45 -13.42 -0.85
N PRO A 623 -30.28 -12.54 -1.45
CA PRO A 623 -31.63 -12.28 -0.97
C PRO A 623 -32.56 -13.47 -1.21
N HIS A 624 -33.50 -13.67 -0.29
CA HIS A 624 -34.59 -14.62 -0.42
C HIS A 624 -35.79 -13.96 -1.13
N ARG A 625 -36.25 -14.54 -2.24
CA ARG A 625 -37.19 -13.87 -3.18
C ARG A 625 -38.55 -13.46 -2.57
N GLU A 626 -39.04 -14.20 -1.58
CA GLU A 626 -40.36 -13.97 -0.97
C GLU A 626 -40.29 -13.26 0.39
N ALA A 627 -39.08 -12.97 0.90
CA ALA A 627 -38.90 -12.41 2.24
C ALA A 627 -39.46 -10.98 2.40
N ASP A 628 -39.52 -10.22 1.30
CA ASP A 628 -39.95 -8.81 1.31
C ASP A 628 -41.44 -8.62 0.98
N GLY A 629 -42.18 -9.70 0.80
CA GLY A 629 -43.63 -9.65 0.56
C GLY A 629 -44.40 -9.36 1.84
N ILE A 630 -45.40 -8.48 1.76
CA ILE A 630 -46.28 -8.16 2.90
C ILE A 630 -47.10 -9.42 3.25
N PRO A 631 -47.00 -9.95 4.48
CA PRO A 631 -47.77 -11.12 4.88
C PRO A 631 -49.24 -10.76 5.15
N GLY A 632 -50.18 -11.57 4.63
CA GLY A 632 -51.61 -11.40 4.86
C GLY A 632 -52.31 -10.39 3.95
N LYS A 633 -53.58 -10.06 4.27
CA LYS A 633 -54.40 -9.11 3.49
C LYS A 633 -54.34 -7.71 4.10
N VAL A 634 -54.32 -6.69 3.25
CA VAL A 634 -54.41 -5.28 3.66
C VAL A 634 -55.84 -5.00 4.16
N ALA A 635 -55.95 -4.50 5.40
CA ALA A 635 -57.21 -4.11 6.02
C ALA A 635 -57.42 -2.60 5.94
N TRP A 636 -58.68 -2.16 5.99
CA TRP A 636 -59.02 -0.74 6.01
C TRP A 636 -60.14 -0.44 7.01
N GLU A 637 -60.09 0.74 7.62
CA GLU A 637 -61.07 1.24 8.58
C GLU A 637 -61.45 2.68 8.21
N ALA A 638 -62.74 3.03 8.30
CA ALA A 638 -63.19 4.41 8.12
C ALA A 638 -62.81 5.25 9.35
N ALA A 639 -62.00 6.28 9.16
CA ALA A 639 -61.53 7.14 10.24
C ALA A 639 -62.36 8.43 10.40
N SER A 640 -62.93 8.94 9.29
CA SER A 640 -63.88 10.06 9.29
C SER A 640 -64.75 10.04 8.02
N LYS A 641 -65.66 11.01 7.86
CA LYS A 641 -66.49 11.19 6.65
C LYS A 641 -65.67 11.35 5.35
N SER A 642 -64.38 11.67 5.43
CA SER A 642 -63.48 11.85 4.27
C SER A 642 -62.08 11.25 4.46
N SER A 643 -61.93 10.27 5.37
CA SER A 643 -60.63 9.64 5.63
C SER A 643 -60.69 8.14 5.94
N VAL A 644 -59.65 7.43 5.53
CA VAL A 644 -59.52 5.96 5.63
C VAL A 644 -58.15 5.60 6.19
N LEU A 645 -58.12 4.69 7.16
CA LEU A 645 -56.90 4.11 7.73
C LEU A 645 -56.62 2.75 7.08
N LEU A 646 -55.50 2.62 6.37
CA LEU A 646 -55.02 1.35 5.81
C LEU A 646 -54.03 0.69 6.78
N ARG A 647 -54.21 -0.61 7.06
CA ARG A 647 -53.36 -1.42 7.95
C ARG A 647 -52.85 -2.67 7.23
N TRP A 648 -51.59 -3.02 7.46
CA TRP A 648 -50.95 -4.24 6.94
C TRP A 648 -49.90 -4.74 7.93
N LEU A 649 -49.50 -6.01 7.84
CA LEU A 649 -48.46 -6.60 8.69
C LEU A 649 -47.07 -6.38 8.09
N GLU A 650 -46.06 -6.14 8.93
CA GLU A 650 -44.66 -6.05 8.50
C GLU A 650 -44.10 -7.46 8.22
N PRO A 651 -43.31 -7.66 7.14
CA PRO A 651 -42.63 -8.93 6.90
C PRO A 651 -41.74 -9.32 8.10
N PRO A 652 -41.86 -10.55 8.64
CA PRO A 652 -41.19 -10.93 9.88
C PRO A 652 -39.68 -11.13 9.73
N ASP A 653 -39.21 -11.54 8.55
CA ASP A 653 -37.78 -11.75 8.26
C ASP A 653 -37.45 -11.20 6.86
N PRO A 654 -37.35 -9.86 6.71
CA PRO A 654 -37.08 -9.22 5.42
C PRO A 654 -35.64 -9.42 4.97
N ASN A 655 -35.36 -9.22 3.69
CA ASN A 655 -34.00 -9.21 3.16
C ASN A 655 -33.24 -7.99 3.72
N GLY A 656 -32.54 -8.20 4.84
CA GLY A 656 -31.89 -7.15 5.62
C GLY A 656 -32.94 -6.34 6.40
N LEU A 657 -33.42 -5.25 5.81
CA LEU A 657 -34.29 -4.28 6.50
C LEU A 657 -35.32 -3.65 5.58
N ILE A 658 -36.55 -3.47 6.06
CA ILE A 658 -37.58 -2.66 5.37
C ILE A 658 -37.31 -1.17 5.61
N LEU A 659 -37.17 -0.40 4.53
CA LEU A 659 -36.84 1.02 4.57
C LEU A 659 -38.09 1.92 4.45
N LYS A 660 -39.01 1.53 3.56
CA LYS A 660 -40.26 2.24 3.29
C LYS A 660 -41.32 1.33 2.70
N TYR A 661 -42.55 1.82 2.71
CA TYR A 661 -43.70 1.25 2.01
C TYR A 661 -44.20 2.21 0.96
N GLU A 662 -44.72 1.69 -0.14
CA GLU A 662 -45.37 2.48 -1.17
C GLU A 662 -46.79 1.99 -1.40
N ILE A 663 -47.71 2.93 -1.43
CA ILE A 663 -49.14 2.68 -1.50
C ILE A 663 -49.66 3.29 -2.78
N LYS A 664 -50.18 2.45 -3.66
CA LYS A 664 -50.78 2.86 -4.91
C LYS A 664 -52.27 2.76 -4.77
N TYR A 665 -52.97 3.90 -4.69
CA TYR A 665 -54.41 3.95 -4.61
C TYR A 665 -55.01 4.73 -5.77
N ARG A 666 -56.22 4.37 -6.18
CA ARG A 666 -56.95 5.02 -7.28
C ARG A 666 -58.44 5.02 -7.01
N ARG A 667 -59.13 6.07 -7.45
CA ARG A 667 -60.59 6.09 -7.57
C ARG A 667 -60.99 5.40 -8.87
N LEU A 668 -62.13 4.72 -8.89
CA LEU A 668 -62.67 4.14 -10.13
C LEU A 668 -62.87 5.23 -11.19
N GLY A 669 -62.09 5.18 -12.28
CA GLY A 669 -62.11 6.15 -13.38
C GLY A 669 -60.97 7.18 -13.37
N GLU A 670 -60.12 7.23 -12.34
CA GLU A 670 -58.99 8.17 -12.21
C GLU A 670 -57.63 7.45 -12.24
N GLU A 671 -56.55 8.22 -12.45
CA GLU A 671 -55.18 7.71 -12.39
C GLU A 671 -54.76 7.35 -10.95
N ALA A 672 -53.82 6.41 -10.84
CA ALA A 672 -53.37 5.92 -9.55
C ALA A 672 -52.35 6.84 -8.91
N THR A 673 -52.66 7.33 -7.71
CA THR A 673 -51.77 8.11 -6.86
C THR A 673 -50.85 7.19 -6.07
N VAL A 674 -49.56 7.55 -5.97
CA VAL A 674 -48.56 6.79 -5.20
C VAL A 674 -48.16 7.60 -3.96
N LEU A 675 -48.34 7.00 -2.79
CA LEU A 675 -47.96 7.57 -1.50
C LEU A 675 -46.80 6.77 -0.90
N CYS A 676 -45.76 7.48 -0.46
CA CYS A 676 -44.64 6.88 0.27
C CYS A 676 -44.91 6.94 1.78
N VAL A 677 -44.70 5.83 2.49
CA VAL A 677 -44.81 5.72 3.94
C VAL A 677 -43.48 5.22 4.50
N SER A 678 -42.82 6.03 5.32
CA SER A 678 -41.55 5.66 5.93
C SER A 678 -41.73 4.63 7.03
N ARG A 679 -40.67 3.88 7.32
CA ARG A 679 -40.70 2.88 8.40
C ARG A 679 -41.04 3.49 9.75
N LEU A 680 -40.48 4.66 10.08
CA LEU A 680 -40.76 5.40 11.32
C LEU A 680 -42.26 5.73 11.44
N ARG A 681 -42.89 6.15 10.34
CA ARG A 681 -44.32 6.44 10.29
C ARG A 681 -45.16 5.17 10.45
N TYR A 682 -44.77 4.08 9.80
CA TYR A 682 -45.43 2.79 9.96
C TYR A 682 -45.33 2.26 11.39
N ALA A 683 -44.15 2.32 12.03
CA ALA A 683 -43.94 1.86 13.40
C ALA A 683 -44.81 2.59 14.43
N LYS A 684 -45.16 3.87 14.18
CA LYS A 684 -46.03 4.66 15.07
C LYS A 684 -47.51 4.33 14.96
N PHE A 685 -48.00 4.01 13.76
CA PHE A 685 -49.44 3.89 13.48
C PHE A 685 -49.91 2.50 13.01
N GLY A 686 -48.98 1.58 12.73
CA GLY A 686 -49.26 0.26 12.15
C GLY A 686 -49.89 0.32 10.75
N GLY A 687 -49.73 1.44 10.04
CA GLY A 687 -50.46 1.72 8.81
C GLY A 687 -50.34 3.17 8.34
N VAL A 688 -51.25 3.60 7.46
CA VAL A 688 -51.33 4.98 6.97
C VAL A 688 -52.75 5.54 7.00
N HIS A 689 -52.88 6.82 7.35
CA HIS A 689 -54.13 7.55 7.28
C HIS A 689 -54.21 8.36 5.99
N LEU A 690 -55.14 7.99 5.10
CA LEU A 690 -55.46 8.74 3.89
C LEU A 690 -56.58 9.75 4.22
N ALA A 691 -56.25 11.03 4.27
CA ALA A 691 -57.20 12.10 4.59
C ALA A 691 -57.64 12.88 3.35
N LEU A 692 -58.78 13.57 3.45
CA LEU A 692 -59.30 14.47 2.41
C LEU A 692 -59.60 13.75 1.07
N LEU A 693 -60.07 12.51 1.16
CA LEU A 693 -60.47 11.74 -0.02
C LEU A 693 -61.88 12.19 -0.49
N PRO A 694 -62.05 12.52 -1.79
CA PRO A 694 -63.37 12.71 -2.37
C PRO A 694 -64.29 11.48 -2.20
N PRO A 695 -65.62 11.65 -2.14
CA PRO A 695 -66.54 10.51 -2.06
C PRO A 695 -66.44 9.60 -3.28
N GLY A 696 -66.43 8.28 -3.07
CA GLY A 696 -66.37 7.31 -4.18
C GLY A 696 -65.70 5.98 -3.83
N ASN A 697 -65.68 5.08 -4.81
CA ASN A 697 -65.05 3.76 -4.69
C ASN A 697 -63.56 3.84 -5.05
N TYR A 698 -62.71 3.42 -4.12
CA TYR A 698 -61.26 3.37 -4.26
C TYR A 698 -60.74 1.93 -4.26
N SER A 699 -59.58 1.74 -4.90
CA SER A 699 -58.77 0.53 -4.78
C SER A 699 -57.34 0.89 -4.39
N ALA A 700 -56.74 0.16 -3.45
CA ALA A 700 -55.36 0.36 -3.00
C ALA A 700 -54.54 -0.93 -3.03
N ARG A 701 -53.23 -0.79 -3.28
CA ARG A 701 -52.21 -1.83 -3.16
C ARG A 701 -51.03 -1.29 -2.39
N VAL A 702 -50.35 -2.15 -1.62
CA VAL A 702 -49.17 -1.79 -0.84
C VAL A 702 -47.99 -2.63 -1.33
N ARG A 703 -46.79 -2.06 -1.36
CA ARG A 703 -45.53 -2.79 -1.50
C ARG A 703 -44.55 -2.35 -0.42
N ALA A 704 -43.73 -3.28 0.05
CA ALA A 704 -42.60 -2.97 0.92
C ALA A 704 -41.32 -2.83 0.07
N THR A 705 -40.40 -1.96 0.49
CA THR A 705 -39.07 -1.83 -0.10
C THR A 705 -38.03 -2.15 0.96
N SER A 706 -37.27 -3.23 0.75
CA SER A 706 -36.16 -3.68 1.58
C SER A 706 -34.81 -3.11 1.10
N LEU A 707 -33.72 -3.45 1.79
CA LEU A 707 -32.34 -3.18 1.35
C LEU A 707 -31.97 -3.93 0.06
N ALA A 708 -32.58 -5.10 -0.19
CA ALA A 708 -32.37 -5.86 -1.42
C ALA A 708 -33.15 -5.29 -2.61
N GLY A 709 -34.26 -4.60 -2.35
CA GLY A 709 -35.05 -3.93 -3.38
C GLY A 709 -36.54 -3.89 -3.10
N ASN A 710 -37.33 -3.74 -4.16
CA ASN A 710 -38.79 -3.67 -4.05
C ASN A 710 -39.40 -5.06 -3.93
N GLY A 711 -40.22 -5.26 -2.90
CA GLY A 711 -41.06 -6.45 -2.74
C GLY A 711 -42.25 -6.47 -3.70
N SER A 712 -43.03 -7.55 -3.64
CA SER A 712 -44.24 -7.73 -4.44
C SER A 712 -45.37 -6.80 -4.02
N TRP A 713 -46.22 -6.40 -4.98
CA TRP A 713 -47.45 -5.69 -4.68
C TRP A 713 -48.47 -6.64 -4.07
N THR A 714 -49.19 -6.18 -3.04
CA THR A 714 -50.34 -6.91 -2.49
C THR A 714 -51.51 -6.95 -3.48
N ASP A 715 -52.46 -7.85 -3.22
CA ASP A 715 -53.78 -7.83 -3.86
C ASP A 715 -54.47 -6.47 -3.62
N SER A 716 -55.29 -6.05 -4.58
CA SER A 716 -56.04 -4.78 -4.45
C SER A 716 -57.17 -4.90 -3.43
N VAL A 717 -57.16 -4.02 -2.43
CA VAL A 717 -58.27 -3.84 -1.50
C VAL A 717 -59.17 -2.72 -1.99
N ALA A 718 -60.49 -2.94 -2.00
CA ALA A 718 -61.48 -1.93 -2.36
C ALA A 718 -62.13 -1.33 -1.11
N PHE A 719 -62.31 -0.01 -1.08
CA PHE A 719 -62.96 0.72 0.01
C PHE A 719 -63.79 1.89 -0.54
N TYR A 720 -64.78 2.34 0.23
CA TYR A 720 -65.73 3.39 -0.18
C TYR A 720 -65.71 4.56 0.81
N VAL A 721 -65.69 5.79 0.28
CA VAL A 721 -65.81 7.02 1.07
C VAL A 721 -67.20 7.63 0.87
N PRO A 722 -68.04 7.76 1.93
CA PRO A 722 -69.39 8.30 1.84
C PRO A 722 -69.41 9.82 1.54
N GLY A 723 -70.42 10.28 0.79
CA GLY A 723 -70.63 11.70 0.50
C GLY A 723 -71.26 12.48 1.66
N PRO A 724 -71.20 13.82 1.67
CA PRO A 724 -71.93 14.62 2.65
C PRO A 724 -73.45 14.41 2.48
N GLU A 725 -74.13 14.04 3.56
CA GLU A 725 -75.59 14.11 3.65
C GLU A 725 -76.01 15.59 3.70
N GLU A 726 -77.00 15.99 2.90
CA GLU A 726 -77.63 17.31 2.99
C GLU A 726 -78.34 17.42 4.35
N GLU A 727 -77.72 18.10 5.31
CA GLU A 727 -78.39 18.46 6.56
C GLU A 727 -79.15 19.78 6.38
N ASP A 728 -80.47 19.67 6.55
CA ASP A 728 -81.47 20.72 6.50
C ASP A 728 -81.14 21.93 7.39
N SER A 729 -81.46 23.09 6.82
CA SER A 729 -81.47 24.43 7.41
C SER A 729 -81.97 24.53 8.87
N GLY A 730 -81.04 24.84 9.79
CA GLY A 730 -81.35 25.12 11.20
C GLY A 730 -80.46 26.17 11.89
N GLY A 731 -79.70 26.96 11.13
CA GLY A 731 -78.63 27.84 11.67
C GLY A 731 -78.91 29.35 11.69
N LEU A 732 -80.16 29.81 11.55
CA LEU A 732 -80.48 31.24 11.37
C LEU A 732 -81.04 31.95 12.61
N HIS A 733 -81.25 31.28 13.75
CA HIS A 733 -81.89 31.90 14.93
C HIS A 733 -80.99 32.18 16.15
N ILE A 734 -79.69 31.85 16.10
CA ILE A 734 -78.76 32.14 17.23
C ILE A 734 -78.02 33.49 17.05
N LEU A 735 -78.06 34.08 15.85
CA LEU A 735 -77.39 35.36 15.56
C LEU A 735 -78.24 36.60 15.90
N LEU A 736 -79.52 36.44 16.26
CA LEU A 736 -80.48 37.53 16.47
C LEU A 736 -80.84 37.81 17.95
N THR A 737 -80.32 37.06 18.92
CA THR A 737 -80.61 37.27 20.35
C THR A 737 -79.39 37.62 21.20
N VAL A 738 -78.17 37.37 20.73
CA VAL A 738 -76.94 37.61 21.50
C VAL A 738 -76.30 38.98 21.17
N THR A 739 -76.63 39.56 20.01
CA THR A 739 -76.14 40.86 19.55
C THR A 739 -76.72 42.08 20.29
N PRO A 740 -77.97 42.12 20.79
CA PRO A 740 -78.48 43.30 21.51
C PRO A 740 -78.00 43.40 22.97
N VAL A 741 -77.71 42.27 23.63
CA VAL A 741 -77.25 42.23 25.03
C VAL A 741 -75.75 42.58 25.14
N GLY A 742 -74.95 42.16 24.16
CA GLY A 742 -73.54 42.56 24.05
C GLY A 742 -73.37 44.05 23.72
N LEU A 743 -74.26 44.63 22.93
CA LEU A 743 -74.22 46.06 22.56
C LEU A 743 -74.53 46.97 23.76
N MET A 744 -75.45 46.56 24.64
CA MET A 744 -75.78 47.31 25.87
C MET A 744 -74.68 47.23 26.93
N LEU A 745 -73.97 46.09 27.05
CA LEU A 745 -72.80 45.95 27.93
C LEU A 745 -71.59 46.76 27.43
N LEU A 746 -71.40 46.87 26.11
CA LEU A 746 -70.36 47.70 25.50
C LEU A 746 -70.60 49.20 25.68
N ILE A 747 -71.85 49.67 25.67
CA ILE A 747 -72.18 51.09 25.91
C ILE A 747 -71.94 51.49 27.38
N ILE A 748 -72.18 50.59 28.33
CA ILE A 748 -71.90 50.83 29.76
C ILE A 748 -70.39 50.82 30.05
N LEU A 749 -69.63 49.92 29.42
CA LEU A 749 -68.16 49.88 29.52
C LEU A 749 -67.51 51.09 28.82
N ALA A 750 -68.07 51.58 27.71
CA ALA A 750 -67.61 52.78 27.02
C ALA A 750 -67.85 54.07 27.82
N ALA A 751 -68.96 54.17 28.55
CA ALA A 751 -69.25 55.30 29.44
C ALA A 751 -68.30 55.37 30.65
N LEU A 752 -67.90 54.21 31.21
CA LEU A 752 -66.93 54.15 32.30
C LEU A 752 -65.48 54.36 31.82
N GLY A 753 -65.15 53.90 30.61
CA GLY A 753 -63.82 54.12 30.00
C GLY A 753 -63.55 55.57 29.57
N PHE A 754 -64.58 56.33 29.19
CA PHE A 754 -64.45 57.73 28.77
C PHE A 754 -64.07 58.68 29.94
N PHE A 755 -64.31 58.28 31.19
CA PHE A 755 -63.97 59.09 32.37
C PHE A 755 -62.58 58.85 32.96
N TYR A 756 -61.83 57.84 32.53
CA TYR A 756 -60.53 57.53 33.14
C TYR A 756 -59.33 57.47 32.18
N GLY A 757 -59.53 57.77 30.89
CA GLY A 757 -58.54 57.39 29.88
C GLY A 757 -58.14 58.44 28.88
N LYS A 758 -58.24 59.75 29.17
CA LYS A 758 -57.57 60.77 28.35
C LYS A 758 -56.05 60.69 28.54
N LYS A 759 -55.40 59.68 27.94
CA LYS A 759 -54.06 59.78 27.32
C LYS A 759 -53.67 58.46 26.64
N ARG A 760 -53.78 58.49 25.30
CA ARG A 760 -53.02 57.73 24.29
C ARG A 760 -53.00 56.20 24.37
N ASN A 761 -54.02 55.61 23.74
CA ASN A 761 -53.96 54.50 22.78
C ASN A 761 -53.07 54.87 21.56
N SER A 762 -52.56 54.01 20.68
CA SER A 762 -52.49 52.53 20.48
C SER A 762 -51.67 52.32 19.18
N THR A 763 -50.86 51.26 19.01
CA THR A 763 -51.17 49.98 18.30
C THR A 763 -51.70 50.18 16.85
N LEU A 764 -51.21 49.54 15.77
CA LEU A 764 -51.40 48.13 15.38
C LEU A 764 -50.63 47.78 14.07
N TYR A 765 -50.18 46.53 13.94
CA TYR A 765 -50.28 45.70 12.71
C TYR A 765 -51.63 44.92 12.83
N ALA A 766 -52.43 44.59 11.80
CA ALA A 766 -52.08 43.94 10.53
C ALA A 766 -53.23 43.97 9.47
N SER A 767 -52.88 43.50 8.26
CA SER A 767 -53.65 43.20 7.03
C SER A 767 -53.96 44.41 6.14
N VAL A 768 -53.76 44.39 4.81
CA VAL A 768 -54.10 43.37 3.80
C VAL A 768 -53.16 43.49 2.57
N ASN A 769 -52.87 42.36 1.90
CA ASN A 769 -52.28 42.26 0.54
C ASN A 769 -53.21 42.95 -0.50
N PRO A 770 -52.78 43.68 -1.58
CA PRO A 770 -52.07 43.11 -2.74
C PRO A 770 -51.13 44.06 -3.56
N GLU A 771 -50.24 43.46 -4.35
CA GLU A 771 -49.74 43.83 -5.70
C GLU A 771 -49.33 45.26 -6.16
N TYR A 772 -48.19 45.26 -6.88
CA TYR A 772 -47.81 45.97 -8.14
C TYR A 772 -47.28 47.44 -8.20
N PHE A 773 -46.17 47.57 -8.95
CA PHE A 773 -45.56 48.74 -9.65
C PHE A 773 -45.04 49.89 -8.75
N ASN A 774 -43.91 50.59 -8.98
CA ASN A 774 -43.07 50.82 -10.15
C ASN A 774 -41.68 51.34 -9.69
N ALA A 775 -40.74 51.34 -10.63
CA ALA A 775 -39.39 51.89 -10.55
C ALA A 775 -39.30 53.38 -10.17
N SER A 776 -38.18 53.78 -9.57
CA SER A 776 -37.35 54.91 -10.04
C SER A 776 -36.09 55.09 -9.18
N HIS A 777 -34.94 55.26 -9.87
CA HIS A 777 -33.85 56.22 -9.62
C HIS A 777 -33.67 56.80 -8.20
N SER A 778 -32.49 57.04 -7.64
CA SER A 778 -31.09 57.06 -8.11
C SER A 778 -30.23 57.60 -6.95
N ARG A 779 -28.94 57.30 -7.01
CA ARG A 779 -27.82 58.19 -6.60
C ARG A 779 -27.56 58.49 -5.12
N SER A 780 -26.38 58.00 -4.72
CA SER A 780 -25.25 58.73 -4.14
C SER A 780 -25.34 59.31 -2.73
N GLY A 781 -24.38 58.90 -1.91
CA GLY A 781 -23.51 59.85 -1.21
C GLY A 781 -23.53 59.80 0.32
N GLY A 782 -22.36 59.48 0.88
CA GLY A 782 -21.80 60.23 2.01
C GLY A 782 -22.26 59.88 3.43
N GLY A 783 -21.45 59.06 4.10
CA GLY A 783 -20.56 59.56 5.15
C GLY A 783 -21.08 59.79 6.59
N TRP A 784 -20.51 58.97 7.49
CA TRP A 784 -19.78 59.32 8.72
C TRP A 784 -20.49 59.76 10.03
N THR A 785 -19.91 59.20 11.11
CA THR A 785 -20.00 59.51 12.57
C THR A 785 -21.26 59.02 13.29
N GLY A 786 -21.23 58.38 14.47
CA GLY A 786 -20.20 58.12 15.49
C GLY A 786 -20.75 58.45 16.89
N GLY A 787 -20.51 57.59 17.90
CA GLY A 787 -20.71 57.88 19.35
C GLY A 787 -21.85 57.10 20.02
N VAL A 788 -21.60 55.98 20.73
CA VAL A 788 -21.14 55.80 22.13
C VAL A 788 -22.21 56.12 23.19
N GLY A 789 -22.49 55.17 24.11
CA GLY A 789 -23.06 55.52 25.43
C GLY A 789 -23.79 54.43 26.25
N GLN A 790 -23.03 53.63 26.99
CA GLN A 790 -23.09 53.52 28.47
C GLN A 790 -24.17 52.70 29.23
N ARG A 791 -23.64 52.00 30.25
CA ARG A 791 -24.25 51.11 31.26
C ARG A 791 -25.08 51.81 32.33
N ASP A 792 -25.97 51.01 32.94
CA ASP A 792 -26.19 50.73 34.38
C ASP A 792 -27.71 50.49 34.56
N GLY A 793 -28.23 49.52 35.32
CA GLY A 793 -27.70 48.61 36.33
C GLY A 793 -28.82 48.42 37.39
N ARG A 794 -29.05 47.16 37.82
CA ARG A 794 -29.84 46.72 39.01
C ARG A 794 -31.34 47.10 39.05
N GLY A 795 -32.29 46.27 39.50
CA GLY A 795 -32.22 45.07 40.34
C GLY A 795 -33.19 45.20 41.53
N GLU A 796 -33.99 44.14 41.76
CA GLU A 796 -34.74 43.78 43.00
C GLU A 796 -36.23 44.22 43.12
N GLU A 797 -37.18 43.46 43.70
CA GLU A 797 -37.20 42.32 44.65
C GLU A 797 -38.60 41.65 44.56
N ALA A 798 -38.73 40.31 44.59
CA ALA A 798 -39.25 39.44 45.68
C ALA A 798 -40.74 39.68 46.10
N ASP A 799 -41.59 38.70 46.49
CA ASP A 799 -41.33 37.64 47.48
C ASP A 799 -42.54 36.67 47.70
N PHE A 800 -42.29 35.63 48.53
CA PHE A 800 -43.14 34.63 49.27
C PHE A 800 -43.41 33.23 48.65
N GLN A 801 -42.69 32.13 49.03
CA GLN A 801 -42.64 31.28 50.28
C GLN A 801 -43.78 30.24 50.41
N THR A 802 -43.70 29.01 50.98
CA THR A 802 -42.70 27.99 51.42
C THR A 802 -43.48 26.79 52.00
N ILE A 803 -42.79 25.64 52.28
CA ILE A 803 -43.07 24.49 53.21
C ILE A 803 -43.18 23.15 52.41
N LEU A 804 -42.38 22.07 52.55
CA LEU A 804 -41.35 21.50 53.46
C LEU A 804 -40.38 20.63 52.61
N GLU A 805 -39.04 20.58 52.72
CA GLU A 805 -38.09 20.18 53.79
C GLU A 805 -38.00 18.68 54.19
N LYS A 806 -36.73 18.21 54.27
CA LYS A 806 -36.14 16.94 54.82
C LYS A 806 -35.78 15.86 53.77
N ALA A 807 -34.55 15.34 53.63
CA ALA A 807 -33.39 15.36 54.53
C ALA A 807 -32.06 15.22 53.75
N ALA A 808 -31.07 16.03 54.11
CA ALA A 808 -29.65 15.77 53.90
C ALA A 808 -28.93 16.16 55.20
N LEU A 809 -28.22 15.21 55.82
CA LEU A 809 -27.11 15.42 56.75
C LEU A 809 -26.56 14.06 57.19
N VAL A 810 -25.22 13.90 57.11
CA VAL A 810 -24.32 13.40 58.17
C VAL A 810 -22.91 13.16 57.56
N LEU A 811 -21.95 14.01 57.98
CA LEU A 811 -20.49 13.82 58.17
C LEU A 811 -19.48 13.78 56.98
N LYS A 812 -18.65 14.84 56.89
CA LYS A 812 -17.16 14.77 56.75
C LYS A 812 -16.55 14.71 58.19
N PRO A 813 -15.24 14.53 58.50
CA PRO A 813 -13.99 14.36 57.69
C PRO A 813 -12.95 13.31 58.24
N PHE A 814 -11.86 12.97 57.51
CA PHE A 814 -10.47 12.93 58.06
C PHE A 814 -9.37 12.62 57.00
N ARG A 815 -8.16 13.13 57.29
CA ARG A 815 -6.91 13.15 56.48
C ARG A 815 -6.04 11.87 56.59
N ARG A 816 -5.06 11.81 55.67
CA ARG A 816 -3.68 11.22 55.71
C ARG A 816 -3.47 9.77 55.23
N GLY A 817 -2.76 9.66 54.10
CA GLY A 817 -1.35 9.25 54.11
C GLY A 817 -0.99 7.82 53.69
N VAL A 818 -0.11 7.76 52.67
CA VAL A 818 0.90 6.73 52.35
C VAL A 818 0.48 5.56 51.43
N GLY A 819 1.10 5.53 50.25
CA GLY A 819 1.82 4.35 49.73
C GLY A 819 1.05 3.25 49.00
N GLU A 820 1.07 3.36 47.66
CA GLU A 820 1.35 2.29 46.69
C GLU A 820 0.44 1.05 46.48
N VAL A 821 0.19 0.82 45.17
CA VAL A 821 0.17 -0.48 44.45
C VAL A 821 -1.20 -1.18 44.24
N TRP A 822 -1.68 -0.96 43.00
CA TRP A 822 -2.38 -1.85 42.05
C TRP A 822 -3.86 -2.24 42.23
N GLN A 823 -4.57 -2.14 41.08
CA GLN A 823 -5.77 -2.87 40.64
C GLN A 823 -7.17 -2.35 41.07
N ARG A 824 -7.78 -1.47 40.25
CA ARG A 824 -8.78 -1.84 39.22
C ARG A 824 -9.71 -0.66 38.85
N ALA A 825 -9.59 -0.23 37.59
CA ALA A 825 -10.70 -0.04 36.65
C ALA A 825 -10.12 -0.32 35.24
N VAL A 826 -9.73 -1.56 34.94
CA VAL A 826 -10.51 -2.54 34.15
C VAL A 826 -11.36 -1.89 33.05
N CYS A 827 -10.77 -1.90 31.85
CA CYS A 827 -11.35 -2.35 30.60
C CYS A 827 -12.81 -2.01 30.32
N LEU A 828 -13.02 -1.04 29.42
CA LEU A 828 -14.13 -1.08 28.47
C LEU A 828 -13.58 -1.59 27.11
N PRO A 829 -14.33 -2.42 26.36
CA PRO A 829 -13.82 -3.12 25.19
C PRO A 829 -13.64 -2.18 24.01
N CYS A 830 -12.55 -2.35 23.26
CA CYS A 830 -12.38 -1.76 21.94
C CYS A 830 -13.36 -2.40 20.94
N ASP A 831 -14.49 -1.73 20.71
CA ASP A 831 -15.35 -1.93 19.54
C ASP A 831 -14.85 -1.03 18.39
N PRO A 832 -14.44 -1.57 17.23
CA PRO A 832 -14.00 -0.77 16.08
C PRO A 832 -15.13 -0.04 15.34
N HIS A 833 -16.41 -0.26 15.67
CA HIS A 833 -17.55 0.30 14.93
C HIS A 833 -18.12 1.63 15.47
N LEU A 834 -17.60 2.20 16.56
CA LEU A 834 -18.15 3.43 17.16
C LEU A 834 -17.48 4.74 16.71
N LEU A 835 -16.65 4.74 15.67
CA LEU A 835 -15.77 5.87 15.31
C LEU A 835 -16.25 6.76 14.15
N SER A 836 -17.56 6.80 13.84
CA SER A 836 -18.05 7.51 12.65
C SER A 836 -19.10 8.61 12.84
N VAL A 837 -19.46 9.00 14.07
CA VAL A 837 -20.35 10.15 14.28
C VAL A 837 -19.74 11.10 15.31
N TYR A 838 -19.39 12.32 14.89
CA TYR A 838 -19.07 13.41 15.81
C TYR A 838 -20.33 13.72 16.61
N ILE A 839 -20.27 13.54 17.93
CA ILE A 839 -21.37 13.87 18.83
C ILE A 839 -21.19 15.33 19.25
N PRO A 840 -22.19 16.22 19.00
CA PRO A 840 -22.14 17.59 19.48
C PRO A 840 -21.90 17.62 20.99
N ASP A 841 -20.89 18.36 21.43
CA ASP A 841 -20.55 18.57 22.83
C ASP A 841 -20.58 20.06 23.18
N GLU A 842 -20.01 20.43 24.32
CA GLU A 842 -19.98 21.82 24.81
C GLU A 842 -19.27 22.80 23.84
N TRP A 843 -18.59 22.31 22.80
CA TRP A 843 -17.93 23.12 21.76
C TRP A 843 -18.81 23.37 20.54
N GLU A 844 -20.03 22.81 20.46
CA GLU A 844 -20.95 23.03 19.34
C GLU A 844 -21.53 24.45 19.37
N VAL A 845 -21.40 25.18 18.26
CA VAL A 845 -21.92 26.55 18.11
C VAL A 845 -23.09 26.56 17.12
N PRO A 846 -24.25 27.15 17.49
CA PRO A 846 -25.37 27.34 16.56
C PRO A 846 -24.93 28.13 15.32
N ARG A 847 -25.30 27.63 14.12
CA ARG A 847 -24.88 28.25 12.85
C ARG A 847 -25.36 29.69 12.70
N GLU A 848 -26.50 30.02 13.30
CA GLU A 848 -27.11 31.35 13.27
C GLU A 848 -26.26 32.40 13.98
N GLN A 849 -25.34 31.96 14.85
CA GLN A 849 -24.41 32.83 15.57
C GLN A 849 -23.13 33.14 14.77
N ILE A 850 -22.99 32.57 13.57
CA ILE A 850 -21.80 32.72 12.72
C ILE A 850 -22.15 33.54 11.48
N SER A 851 -21.41 34.62 11.24
CA SER A 851 -21.44 35.37 9.99
C SER A 851 -20.09 35.32 9.28
N ILE A 852 -20.09 34.90 8.02
CA ILE A 852 -18.91 34.86 7.16
C ILE A 852 -18.69 36.26 6.55
N ILE A 853 -17.48 36.79 6.66
CA ILE A 853 -17.10 38.12 6.15
C ILE A 853 -16.42 38.01 4.79
N ARG A 854 -15.25 37.37 4.72
CA ARG A 854 -14.44 37.27 3.50
C ARG A 854 -13.56 36.02 3.50
N GLU A 855 -13.09 35.65 2.32
CA GLU A 855 -12.13 34.55 2.14
C GLU A 855 -10.72 34.98 2.59
N LEU A 856 -10.05 34.12 3.35
CA LEU A 856 -8.66 34.30 3.81
C LEU A 856 -7.68 33.45 2.99
N GLY A 857 -8.09 32.24 2.59
CA GLY A 857 -7.26 31.36 1.76
C GLY A 857 -7.73 29.91 1.74
N GLN A 858 -7.13 29.09 0.88
CA GLN A 858 -7.49 27.67 0.70
C GLN A 858 -6.53 26.76 1.51
N GLY A 859 -7.09 25.97 2.43
CA GLY A 859 -6.38 24.94 3.20
C GLY A 859 -6.46 23.55 2.57
N SER A 860 -5.93 22.54 3.27
CA SER A 860 -5.87 21.14 2.84
C SER A 860 -7.25 20.46 2.68
N PHE A 861 -8.23 20.84 3.50
CA PHE A 861 -9.58 20.27 3.52
C PHE A 861 -10.65 21.14 2.81
N GLY A 862 -10.36 22.42 2.56
CA GLY A 862 -11.33 23.38 2.01
C GLY A 862 -10.92 24.84 2.23
N MET A 863 -11.89 25.75 2.21
CA MET A 863 -11.65 27.20 2.27
C MET A 863 -11.62 27.70 3.72
N VAL A 864 -10.82 28.72 3.99
CA VAL A 864 -10.77 29.43 5.27
C VAL A 864 -11.35 30.82 5.09
N TYR A 865 -12.32 31.18 5.93
CA TYR A 865 -12.96 32.48 5.93
C TYR A 865 -12.66 33.26 7.21
N GLU A 866 -12.64 34.58 7.10
CA GLU A 866 -12.82 35.48 8.24
C GLU A 866 -14.31 35.55 8.54
N GLY A 867 -14.67 35.48 9.82
CA GLY A 867 -16.05 35.60 10.26
C GLY A 867 -16.18 36.30 11.61
N LEU A 868 -17.41 36.55 12.00
CA LEU A 868 -17.79 36.99 13.34
C LEU A 868 -18.67 35.92 13.98
N ALA A 869 -18.41 35.65 15.25
CA ALA A 869 -19.17 34.71 16.05
C ALA A 869 -19.75 35.41 17.28
N GLN A 870 -21.05 35.24 17.52
CA GLN A 870 -21.78 35.86 18.63
C GLN A 870 -21.82 34.93 19.84
N GLY A 871 -21.56 35.45 21.04
CA GLY A 871 -21.75 34.71 22.30
C GLY A 871 -20.68 33.65 22.63
N LEU A 872 -19.51 33.69 21.98
CA LEU A 872 -18.40 32.75 22.26
C LEU A 872 -17.61 33.12 23.54
N GLU A 873 -17.48 34.40 23.86
CA GLU A 873 -16.74 34.86 25.04
C GLU A 873 -17.63 35.71 25.97
N VAL A 874 -17.45 35.50 27.27
CA VAL A 874 -18.25 36.18 28.31
C VAL A 874 -17.90 37.67 28.32
N GLY A 875 -18.74 38.50 27.70
CA GLY A 875 -18.61 39.96 27.72
C GLY A 875 -18.39 40.63 26.36
N GLU A 876 -18.25 39.87 25.26
CA GLU A 876 -18.19 40.40 23.89
C GLU A 876 -19.48 40.11 23.12
N GLU A 877 -20.05 41.12 22.45
CA GLU A 877 -21.23 40.93 21.58
C GLU A 877 -20.89 40.14 20.29
N SER A 878 -19.64 40.21 19.83
CA SER A 878 -19.17 39.59 18.59
C SER A 878 -17.65 39.46 18.58
N THR A 879 -17.14 38.24 18.37
CA THR A 879 -15.70 37.93 18.37
C THR A 879 -15.24 37.62 16.92
N PRO A 880 -14.12 38.19 16.44
CA PRO A 880 -13.55 37.86 15.14
C PRO A 880 -12.89 36.48 15.15
N VAL A 881 -13.22 35.66 14.15
CA VAL A 881 -12.84 34.24 14.09
C VAL A 881 -12.35 33.83 12.70
N ALA A 882 -11.50 32.81 12.65
CA ALA A 882 -11.17 32.08 11.44
C ALA A 882 -12.05 30.83 11.32
N LEU A 883 -12.76 30.70 10.20
CA LEU A 883 -13.69 29.62 9.91
C LEU A 883 -13.08 28.69 8.85
N LYS A 884 -12.55 27.55 9.27
CA LYS A 884 -12.08 26.50 8.35
C LYS A 884 -13.29 25.70 7.90
N THR A 885 -13.44 25.47 6.60
CA THR A 885 -14.52 24.66 6.03
C THR A 885 -13.99 23.44 5.31
N VAL A 886 -14.84 22.43 5.19
CA VAL A 886 -14.61 21.26 4.32
C VAL A 886 -15.35 21.47 3.00
N ASN A 887 -14.78 21.00 1.89
CA ASN A 887 -15.42 21.05 0.57
C ASN A 887 -16.85 20.45 0.61
N GLU A 888 -17.83 21.08 -0.03
CA GLU A 888 -19.23 20.61 -0.07
C GLU A 888 -19.34 19.18 -0.64
N LEU A 889 -18.45 18.82 -1.58
CA LEU A 889 -18.36 17.50 -2.19
C LEU A 889 -17.55 16.48 -1.39
N ALA A 890 -17.01 16.85 -0.22
CA ALA A 890 -16.14 15.99 0.57
C ALA A 890 -16.87 14.74 1.09
N SER A 891 -16.17 13.61 1.00
CA SER A 891 -16.62 12.31 1.48
C SER A 891 -16.85 12.32 3.00
N PRO A 892 -17.71 11.43 3.53
CA PRO A 892 -17.89 11.29 4.98
C PRO A 892 -16.58 11.05 5.73
N ARG A 893 -15.61 10.36 5.10
CA ARG A 893 -14.28 10.11 5.67
C ARG A 893 -13.45 11.38 5.83
N GLU A 894 -13.42 12.23 4.80
CA GLU A 894 -12.73 13.53 4.86
C GLU A 894 -13.36 14.45 5.91
N ARG A 895 -14.68 14.40 6.08
CA ARG A 895 -15.40 15.14 7.13
C ARG A 895 -15.06 14.63 8.53
N ILE A 896 -14.92 13.31 8.70
CA ILE A 896 -14.48 12.71 9.97
C ILE A 896 -13.03 13.09 10.26
N GLU A 897 -12.13 13.04 9.27
CA GLU A 897 -10.72 13.47 9.45
C GLU A 897 -10.64 14.97 9.80
N PHE A 898 -11.49 15.80 9.18
CA PHE A 898 -11.61 17.22 9.49
C PHE A 898 -12.09 17.49 10.93
N LEU A 899 -13.08 16.74 11.42
CA LEU A 899 -13.57 16.85 12.80
C LEU A 899 -12.63 16.20 13.83
N LYS A 900 -11.81 15.23 13.42
CA LYS A 900 -10.73 14.68 14.25
C LYS A 900 -9.67 15.73 14.56
N GLU A 901 -9.32 16.58 13.60
CA GLU A 901 -8.41 17.72 13.83
C GLU A 901 -8.95 18.63 14.95
N ALA A 902 -10.23 19.02 14.86
CA ALA A 902 -10.87 19.82 15.91
C ALA A 902 -10.91 19.09 17.26
N SER A 903 -11.11 17.77 17.27
CA SER A 903 -11.13 16.97 18.50
C SER A 903 -9.79 16.96 19.22
N VAL A 904 -8.67 16.96 18.47
CA VAL A 904 -7.32 17.09 19.05
C VAL A 904 -7.11 18.48 19.65
N MET A 905 -7.56 19.53 18.96
CA MET A 905 -7.43 20.91 19.43
C MET A 905 -8.19 21.20 20.73
N LYS A 906 -9.28 20.47 21.03
CA LYS A 906 -10.03 20.61 22.30
C LYS A 906 -9.18 20.36 23.54
N ALA A 907 -8.12 19.56 23.43
CA ALA A 907 -7.22 19.23 24.54
C ALA A 907 -6.16 20.32 24.80
N PHE A 908 -5.99 21.29 23.89
CA PHE A 908 -4.91 22.27 23.98
C PHE A 908 -5.35 23.57 24.65
N LYS A 909 -4.60 23.95 25.67
CA LYS A 909 -4.73 25.19 26.44
C LYS A 909 -3.34 25.79 26.64
N CYS A 910 -2.79 26.38 25.58
CA CYS A 910 -1.49 27.04 25.58
C CYS A 910 -1.55 28.34 24.77
N HIS A 911 -0.82 29.38 25.20
CA HIS A 911 -0.83 30.68 24.53
C HIS A 911 -0.23 30.64 23.12
N HIS A 912 0.85 29.86 22.93
CA HIS A 912 1.57 29.75 21.65
C HIS A 912 1.06 28.62 20.74
N VAL A 913 -0.16 28.14 20.97
CA VAL A 913 -0.89 27.19 20.12
C VAL A 913 -2.20 27.83 19.71
N VAL A 914 -2.56 27.76 18.42
CA VAL A 914 -3.80 28.33 17.90
C VAL A 914 -5.00 27.70 18.61
N ARG A 915 -5.79 28.54 19.26
CA ARG A 915 -6.94 28.13 20.07
C ARG A 915 -8.15 27.81 19.19
N LEU A 916 -8.76 26.64 19.47
CA LEU A 916 -10.11 26.31 19.01
C LEU A 916 -11.13 27.11 19.83
N LEU A 917 -12.11 27.71 19.17
CA LEU A 917 -13.20 28.46 19.81
C LEU A 917 -14.53 27.72 19.74
N GLY A 918 -14.73 26.87 18.73
CA GLY A 918 -15.96 26.11 18.57
C GLY A 918 -15.98 25.27 17.30
N VAL A 919 -17.02 24.46 17.16
CA VAL A 919 -17.26 23.59 16.00
C VAL A 919 -18.73 23.74 15.59
N VAL A 920 -18.99 23.77 14.29
CA VAL A 920 -20.35 23.67 13.75
C VAL A 920 -20.42 22.37 12.96
N SER A 921 -20.87 21.31 13.64
CA SER A 921 -21.03 19.98 13.04
C SER A 921 -22.38 19.83 12.33
N GLN A 922 -23.39 20.60 12.75
CA GLN A 922 -24.73 20.58 12.16
C GLN A 922 -24.86 21.51 10.93
N GLY A 923 -25.32 20.95 9.81
CA GLY A 923 -25.45 21.65 8.52
C GLY A 923 -24.19 21.59 7.64
N GLN A 924 -24.31 21.95 6.37
CA GLN A 924 -23.19 21.98 5.42
C GLN A 924 -22.89 23.42 4.95
N PRO A 925 -21.61 23.79 4.77
CA PRO A 925 -20.41 23.01 5.09
C PRO A 925 -20.12 22.99 6.62
N THR A 926 -19.50 21.91 7.11
CA THR A 926 -19.00 21.80 8.50
C THR A 926 -17.92 22.85 8.76
N LEU A 927 -17.97 23.51 9.92
CA LEU A 927 -17.06 24.60 10.27
C LEU A 927 -16.23 24.26 11.51
N VAL A 928 -14.93 24.56 11.47
CA VAL A 928 -14.06 24.60 12.65
C VAL A 928 -13.69 26.05 12.91
N ILE A 929 -14.04 26.55 14.10
CA ILE A 929 -13.91 27.96 14.48
C ILE A 929 -12.64 28.11 15.33
N MET A 930 -11.71 28.92 14.85
CA MET A 930 -10.42 29.17 15.50
C MET A 930 -10.22 30.67 15.76
N GLU A 931 -9.29 31.01 16.64
CA GLU A 931 -8.88 32.41 16.79
C GLU A 931 -8.33 32.99 15.47
N LEU A 932 -8.66 34.24 15.19
CA LEU A 932 -8.26 34.90 13.95
C LEU A 932 -6.81 35.38 14.03
N MET A 933 -5.96 34.80 13.17
CA MET A 933 -4.55 35.17 13.04
C MET A 933 -4.41 36.20 11.91
N THR A 934 -4.56 37.48 12.24
CA THR A 934 -4.76 38.58 11.28
C THR A 934 -3.61 38.81 10.30
N ARG A 935 -2.39 38.32 10.59
CA ARG A 935 -1.23 38.45 9.71
C ARG A 935 -0.94 37.19 8.88
N GLY A 936 -1.82 36.19 8.93
CA GLY A 936 -1.71 34.96 8.16
C GLY A 936 -0.61 34.03 8.68
N ASP A 937 -0.08 33.18 7.80
CA ASP A 937 1.01 32.26 8.13
C ASP A 937 2.39 32.95 8.13
N LEU A 938 3.31 32.42 8.93
CA LEU A 938 4.65 32.96 9.13
C LEU A 938 5.47 32.95 7.84
N LYS A 939 5.28 31.96 6.96
CA LYS A 939 5.96 31.92 5.65
C LYS A 939 5.54 33.10 4.77
N SER A 940 4.24 33.38 4.66
CA SER A 940 3.72 34.53 3.92
C SER A 940 4.20 35.85 4.55
N HIS A 941 4.17 35.95 5.89
CA HIS A 941 4.69 37.10 6.61
C HIS A 941 6.17 37.36 6.32
N LEU A 942 7.04 36.34 6.44
CA LEU A 942 8.47 36.45 6.16
C LEU A 942 8.76 36.85 4.72
N ARG A 943 8.01 36.33 3.75
CA ARG A 943 8.16 36.69 2.33
C ARG A 943 7.78 38.14 2.04
N SER A 944 6.80 38.68 2.77
CA SER A 944 6.42 40.10 2.63
C SER A 944 7.54 41.07 3.05
N LEU A 945 8.46 40.62 3.91
CA LEU A 945 9.61 41.41 4.37
C LEU A 945 10.81 41.39 3.40
N ARG A 946 10.69 40.72 2.24
CA ARG A 946 11.75 40.71 1.23
C ARG A 946 11.83 42.06 0.53
N PRO A 947 13.04 42.57 0.23
CA PRO A 947 13.21 43.87 -0.45
C PRO A 947 12.48 43.97 -1.79
N GLU A 948 12.34 42.84 -2.51
CA GLU A 948 11.74 42.78 -3.85
C GLU A 948 10.25 42.39 -3.85
N ALA A 949 9.62 42.26 -2.68
CA ALA A 949 8.21 41.88 -2.60
C ALA A 949 7.30 43.08 -2.92
N GLU A 950 6.35 42.90 -3.84
CA GLU A 950 5.38 43.92 -4.26
C GLU A 950 4.52 44.45 -3.09
N ASN A 951 4.26 43.61 -2.09
CA ASN A 951 3.47 43.93 -0.89
C ASN A 951 4.34 44.28 0.33
N ASN A 952 5.60 44.67 0.14
CA ASN A 952 6.47 45.00 1.26
C ASN A 952 5.93 46.23 2.01
N PRO A 953 5.61 46.14 3.31
CA PRO A 953 5.10 47.27 4.10
C PRO A 953 6.15 48.37 4.36
N GLY A 954 7.33 48.31 3.72
CA GLY A 954 8.46 49.20 3.94
C GLY A 954 9.25 48.86 5.21
N LEU A 955 9.05 47.66 5.77
CA LEU A 955 9.73 47.22 6.98
C LEU A 955 11.10 46.59 6.64
N PRO A 956 12.14 46.87 7.44
CA PRO A 956 13.44 46.22 7.27
C PRO A 956 13.37 44.72 7.60
N ARG A 957 14.40 43.97 7.19
CA ARG A 957 14.54 42.56 7.61
C ARG A 957 14.46 42.45 9.14
N PRO A 958 13.85 41.39 9.69
CA PRO A 958 13.75 41.20 11.14
C PRO A 958 15.12 41.30 11.81
N ALA A 959 15.20 41.99 12.94
CA ALA A 959 16.41 41.98 13.74
C ALA A 959 16.59 40.59 14.38
N LEU A 960 17.82 40.28 14.81
CA LEU A 960 18.12 39.02 15.50
C LEU A 960 17.18 38.76 16.68
N GLY A 961 16.89 39.78 17.50
CA GLY A 961 15.95 39.66 18.61
C GLY A 961 14.53 39.29 18.19
N ASP A 962 14.07 39.75 17.02
CA ASP A 962 12.75 39.38 16.49
C ASP A 962 12.75 37.94 15.98
N MET A 963 13.84 37.49 15.35
CA MET A 963 14.00 36.10 14.92
C MET A 963 14.04 35.12 16.11
N ILE A 964 14.75 35.49 17.17
CA ILE A 964 14.81 34.70 18.42
C ILE A 964 13.45 34.70 19.12
N GLN A 965 12.72 35.82 19.11
CA GLN A 965 11.37 35.88 19.64
C GLN A 965 10.44 34.90 18.92
N MET A 966 10.42 34.91 17.58
CA MET A 966 9.62 33.95 16.79
C MET A 966 10.04 32.49 17.07
N ALA A 967 11.34 32.22 17.17
CA ALA A 967 11.87 30.89 17.50
C ALA A 967 11.45 30.43 18.91
N GLY A 968 11.46 31.32 19.90
CA GLY A 968 11.05 31.03 21.27
C GLY A 968 9.57 30.74 21.40
N GLU A 969 8.71 31.50 20.70
CA GLU A 969 7.26 31.29 20.69
C GLU A 969 6.89 29.93 20.06
N ILE A 970 7.52 29.57 18.95
CA ILE A 970 7.35 28.24 18.32
C ILE A 970 7.89 27.13 19.25
N ALA A 971 9.06 27.31 19.85
CA ALA A 971 9.64 26.32 20.76
C ALA A 971 8.77 26.11 22.01
N ASP A 972 8.12 27.15 22.54
CA ASP A 972 7.21 27.04 23.68
C ASP A 972 5.93 26.27 23.35
N GLY A 973 5.32 26.55 22.19
CA GLY A 973 4.19 25.77 21.69
C GLY A 973 4.54 24.29 21.51
N MET A 974 5.71 23.99 20.95
CA MET A 974 6.19 22.61 20.78
C MET A 974 6.57 21.93 22.10
N ALA A 975 7.11 22.68 23.07
CA ALA A 975 7.35 22.18 24.42
C ALA A 975 6.04 21.78 25.12
N TYR A 976 4.98 22.58 24.93
CA TYR A 976 3.64 22.26 25.42
C TYR A 976 3.09 20.99 24.79
N LEU A 977 3.16 20.85 23.46
CA LEU A 977 2.71 19.63 22.77
C LEU A 977 3.49 18.40 23.24
N ALA A 978 4.81 18.51 23.36
CA ALA A 978 5.66 17.43 23.86
C ALA A 978 5.32 17.02 25.31
N ALA A 979 5.03 18.00 26.18
CA ALA A 979 4.61 17.73 27.57
C ALA A 979 3.25 17.03 27.65
N ASN A 980 2.32 17.37 26.75
CA ASN A 980 1.03 16.71 26.59
C ASN A 980 1.09 15.45 25.71
N LYS A 981 2.30 14.97 25.37
CA LYS A 981 2.53 13.72 24.63
C LYS A 981 1.97 13.73 23.21
N PHE A 982 1.99 14.89 22.55
CA PHE A 982 1.64 15.04 21.14
C PHE A 982 2.89 15.28 20.28
N VAL A 983 2.88 14.67 19.08
CA VAL A 983 3.88 14.91 18.02
C VAL A 983 3.18 15.60 16.86
N HIS A 984 3.71 16.73 16.41
CA HIS A 984 3.08 17.58 15.39
C HIS A 984 3.18 16.97 13.98
N ARG A 985 4.34 16.41 13.62
CA ARG A 985 4.64 15.69 12.35
C ARG A 985 4.66 16.52 11.07
N ASP A 986 4.11 17.73 11.09
CA ASP A 986 4.23 18.71 10.00
C ASP A 986 4.60 20.12 10.49
N LEU A 987 5.66 20.24 11.30
CA LEU A 987 6.12 21.55 11.75
C LEU A 987 6.87 22.26 10.62
N ALA A 988 6.34 23.40 10.16
CA ALA A 988 6.89 24.24 9.11
C ALA A 988 6.43 25.70 9.27
N ALA A 989 7.13 26.66 8.67
CA ALA A 989 6.73 28.08 8.76
C ALA A 989 5.32 28.36 8.19
N ARG A 990 4.84 27.55 7.24
CA ARG A 990 3.46 27.64 6.71
C ARG A 990 2.37 27.21 7.71
N ASN A 991 2.74 26.45 8.74
CA ASN A 991 1.85 25.96 9.80
C ASN A 991 2.05 26.73 11.11
N CYS A 992 2.85 27.80 11.09
CA CYS A 992 2.97 28.76 12.18
C CYS A 992 2.17 30.00 11.78
N MET A 993 1.28 30.49 12.63
CA MET A 993 0.39 31.60 12.35
C MET A 993 0.82 32.85 13.12
N VAL A 994 0.61 34.03 12.54
CA VAL A 994 1.06 35.31 13.10
C VAL A 994 -0.14 36.17 13.51
N SER A 995 -0.18 36.54 14.78
CA SER A 995 -1.22 37.37 15.38
C SER A 995 -0.99 38.87 15.08
N GLN A 996 -1.97 39.71 15.42
CA GLN A 996 -1.91 41.16 15.21
C GLN A 996 -0.70 41.81 15.91
N ASP A 997 -0.38 41.32 17.10
CA ASP A 997 0.73 41.72 17.97
C ASP A 997 2.08 41.08 17.60
N PHE A 998 2.16 40.40 16.45
CA PHE A 998 3.33 39.66 15.95
C PHE A 998 3.70 38.40 16.74
N THR A 999 2.85 37.96 17.67
CA THR A 999 3.02 36.68 18.36
C THR A 999 2.79 35.53 17.38
N VAL A 1000 3.73 34.57 17.36
CA VAL A 1000 3.68 33.36 16.53
C VAL A 1000 3.05 32.21 17.32
N LYS A 1001 2.07 31.55 16.72
CA LYS A 1001 1.39 30.38 17.30
C LYS A 1001 1.41 29.19 16.35
N ILE A 1002 1.49 27.98 16.89
CA ILE A 1002 1.47 26.75 16.09
C ILE A 1002 0.03 26.38 15.71
N GLY A 1003 -0.20 26.04 14.45
CA GLY A 1003 -1.50 25.61 13.92
C GLY A 1003 -1.39 24.43 12.96
N ASP A 1004 -2.53 24.04 12.37
CA ASP A 1004 -2.70 22.90 11.44
C ASP A 1004 -2.33 21.52 12.03
N PHE A 1005 -3.26 20.98 12.83
CA PHE A 1005 -3.07 19.72 13.59
C PHE A 1005 -3.52 18.47 12.83
N GLY A 1006 -3.82 18.58 11.53
CA GLY A 1006 -4.34 17.48 10.70
C GLY A 1006 -3.45 16.23 10.64
N MET A 1007 -2.19 16.32 11.09
CA MET A 1007 -1.23 15.22 11.17
C MET A 1007 -0.80 14.86 12.61
N THR A 1008 -1.33 15.53 13.63
CA THR A 1008 -0.92 15.39 15.04
C THR A 1008 -1.51 14.13 15.70
N ARG A 1009 -0.72 13.42 16.53
CA ARG A 1009 -1.16 12.20 17.27
C ARG A 1009 -0.48 12.05 18.63
N ASP A 1010 -1.11 11.29 19.53
CA ASP A 1010 -0.58 10.91 20.86
C ASP A 1010 0.62 9.92 20.71
N VAL A 1011 1.60 10.03 21.61
CA VAL A 1011 2.81 9.21 21.70
C VAL A 1011 2.51 7.77 22.19
N TYR A 1012 1.44 7.54 22.97
CA TYR A 1012 1.22 6.23 23.64
C TYR A 1012 0.19 5.30 22.98
N GLU A 1013 -0.43 5.70 21.87
CA GLU A 1013 -1.52 4.93 21.25
C GLU A 1013 -1.07 3.68 20.47
N THR A 1014 0.22 3.49 20.25
CA THR A 1014 0.95 2.23 19.91
C THR A 1014 2.31 2.66 19.38
N ASP A 1015 3.40 2.15 19.95
CA ASP A 1015 4.73 2.35 19.35
C ASP A 1015 4.67 1.85 17.88
N TYR A 1016 5.14 2.70 16.95
CA TYR A 1016 5.23 2.50 15.49
C TYR A 1016 4.00 2.84 14.64
N TYR A 1017 3.85 4.12 14.28
CA TYR A 1017 3.12 4.53 13.07
C TYR A 1017 3.95 4.25 11.81
N ARG A 1018 3.59 3.24 11.00
CA ARG A 1018 4.08 3.11 9.61
C ARG A 1018 3.05 3.71 8.66
N LYS A 1019 3.49 4.66 7.83
CA LYS A 1019 2.66 5.31 6.80
C LYS A 1019 2.14 4.29 5.78
N GLY A 1020 0.89 3.87 5.93
CA GLY A 1020 0.10 3.13 4.95
C GLY A 1020 -1.17 3.91 4.63
N GLY A 1021 -1.06 4.88 3.74
CA GLY A 1021 -2.19 5.72 3.35
C GLY A 1021 -1.73 6.87 2.45
N LYS A 1022 -2.47 7.09 1.37
CA LYS A 1022 -2.25 8.08 0.31
C LYS A 1022 -2.35 9.54 0.82
N GLY A 1023 -1.44 9.97 1.69
CA GLY A 1023 -1.26 11.37 2.10
C GLY A 1023 0.05 11.95 1.56
N LEU A 1024 0.03 13.17 1.02
CA LEU A 1024 1.24 13.93 0.69
C LEU A 1024 2.07 14.12 1.97
N LEU A 1025 3.38 13.86 1.92
CA LEU A 1025 4.29 13.96 3.07
C LEU A 1025 5.18 15.21 2.91
N PRO A 1026 5.46 15.97 3.98
CA PRO A 1026 6.27 17.19 3.93
C PRO A 1026 7.77 16.86 3.90
N VAL A 1027 8.23 16.13 2.88
CA VAL A 1027 9.57 15.51 2.78
C VAL A 1027 10.73 16.45 3.16
N ARG A 1028 10.64 17.74 2.80
CA ARG A 1028 11.71 18.73 3.02
C ARG A 1028 11.89 19.19 4.47
N TRP A 1029 10.93 18.90 5.35
CA TRP A 1029 10.98 19.25 6.77
C TRP A 1029 11.17 18.02 7.67
N MET A 1030 11.19 16.82 7.09
CA MET A 1030 11.20 15.57 7.85
C MET A 1030 12.61 15.15 8.28
N ALA A 1031 12.69 14.54 9.46
CA ALA A 1031 13.93 13.96 9.99
C ALA A 1031 14.35 12.68 9.24
N PRO A 1032 15.64 12.32 9.25
CA PRO A 1032 16.15 11.09 8.61
C PRO A 1032 15.42 9.83 9.07
N GLU A 1033 15.14 9.68 10.37
CA GLU A 1033 14.40 8.54 10.92
C GLU A 1033 12.93 8.52 10.51
N SER A 1034 12.33 9.70 10.29
CA SER A 1034 10.95 9.83 9.79
C SER A 1034 10.87 9.47 8.30
N LEU A 1035 11.91 9.78 7.52
CA LEU A 1035 12.00 9.42 6.10
C LEU A 1035 12.33 7.94 5.89
N LYS A 1036 13.26 7.38 6.68
CA LYS A 1036 13.75 6.00 6.56
C LYS A 1036 12.81 4.97 7.16
N ASP A 1037 12.43 5.19 8.42
CA ASP A 1037 11.73 4.21 9.25
C ASP A 1037 10.26 4.57 9.50
N GLY A 1038 9.83 5.77 9.11
CA GLY A 1038 8.49 6.29 9.36
C GLY A 1038 8.27 6.69 10.83
N ILE A 1039 9.34 6.84 11.60
CA ILE A 1039 9.27 7.10 13.04
C ILE A 1039 9.08 8.61 13.27
N PHE A 1040 8.03 8.97 14.00
CA PHE A 1040 7.75 10.35 14.39
C PHE A 1040 7.78 10.45 15.91
N THR A 1041 8.60 11.36 16.43
CA THR A 1041 8.79 11.60 17.87
C THR A 1041 8.94 13.09 18.11
N THR A 1042 8.96 13.50 19.38
CA THR A 1042 9.31 14.87 19.76
C THR A 1042 10.68 15.30 19.21
N HIS A 1043 11.64 14.37 19.09
CA HIS A 1043 12.97 14.63 18.50
C HIS A 1043 12.94 14.76 16.97
N SER A 1044 11.97 14.16 16.27
CA SER A 1044 11.79 14.40 14.84
C SER A 1044 11.17 15.78 14.60
N ASP A 1045 10.28 16.26 15.48
CA ASP A 1045 9.77 17.63 15.40
C ASP A 1045 10.88 18.66 15.69
N VAL A 1046 11.88 18.33 16.53
CA VAL A 1046 13.08 19.18 16.74
C VAL A 1046 13.90 19.34 15.45
N TRP A 1047 14.01 18.29 14.62
CA TRP A 1047 14.63 18.42 13.29
C TRP A 1047 13.84 19.38 12.40
N SER A 1048 12.51 19.23 12.35
CA SER A 1048 11.63 20.11 11.60
C SER A 1048 11.71 21.55 12.09
N PHE A 1049 11.84 21.76 13.41
CA PHE A 1049 12.11 23.08 14.00
C PHE A 1049 13.42 23.68 13.50
N GLY A 1050 14.48 22.89 13.35
CA GLY A 1050 15.72 23.34 12.72
C GLY A 1050 15.50 23.87 11.29
N VAL A 1051 14.64 23.22 10.50
CA VAL A 1051 14.25 23.70 9.17
C VAL A 1051 13.42 24.99 9.25
N VAL A 1052 12.55 25.14 10.25
CA VAL A 1052 11.80 26.40 10.48
C VAL A 1052 12.73 27.55 10.86
N LEU A 1053 13.75 27.32 11.67
CA LEU A 1053 14.78 28.34 11.96
C LEU A 1053 15.48 28.81 10.68
N TRP A 1054 15.81 27.86 9.80
CA TRP A 1054 16.37 28.17 8.48
C TRP A 1054 15.38 28.97 7.61
N GLU A 1055 14.08 28.64 7.65
CA GLU A 1055 13.03 29.43 6.98
C GLU A 1055 12.95 30.86 7.55
N ILE A 1056 13.09 31.06 8.86
CA ILE A 1056 13.09 32.40 9.48
C ILE A 1056 14.28 33.23 8.98
N VAL A 1057 15.48 32.65 8.98
CA VAL A 1057 16.72 33.34 8.58
C VAL A 1057 16.71 33.70 7.09
N THR A 1058 16.15 32.84 6.24
CA THR A 1058 16.10 33.01 4.78
C THR A 1058 14.85 33.75 4.29
N LEU A 1059 14.03 34.30 5.18
CA LEU A 1059 12.75 34.92 4.83
C LEU A 1059 11.85 33.97 4.00
N ALA A 1060 11.76 32.72 4.44
CA ALA A 1060 11.03 31.59 3.89
C ALA A 1060 11.36 31.24 2.43
N GLU A 1061 12.66 31.11 2.15
CA GLU A 1061 13.15 30.39 0.96
C GLU A 1061 12.70 28.93 0.98
N GLN A 1062 12.73 28.28 -0.18
CA GLN A 1062 12.37 26.87 -0.24
C GLN A 1062 13.53 26.02 0.30
N PRO A 1063 13.33 25.19 1.33
CA PRO A 1063 14.39 24.30 1.81
C PRO A 1063 14.85 23.36 0.69
N TYR A 1064 16.17 23.19 0.55
CA TYR A 1064 16.80 22.38 -0.50
C TYR A 1064 16.41 22.82 -1.92
N GLN A 1065 16.46 24.13 -2.16
CA GLN A 1065 16.15 24.72 -3.46
C GLN A 1065 17.00 24.09 -4.57
N GLY A 1066 16.37 23.79 -5.72
CA GLY A 1066 17.02 23.15 -6.87
C GLY A 1066 17.05 21.61 -6.84
N LEU A 1067 16.73 20.97 -5.71
CA LEU A 1067 16.58 19.51 -5.61
C LEU A 1067 15.10 19.09 -5.71
N SER A 1068 14.80 17.98 -6.37
CA SER A 1068 13.48 17.33 -6.34
C SER A 1068 13.20 16.69 -4.98
N ASN A 1069 11.93 16.40 -4.64
CA ASN A 1069 11.62 15.74 -3.36
C ASN A 1069 12.29 14.36 -3.21
N GLU A 1070 12.51 13.64 -4.30
CA GLU A 1070 13.25 12.36 -4.32
C GLU A 1070 14.74 12.55 -4.05
N GLN A 1071 15.33 13.60 -4.64
CA GLN A 1071 16.72 13.96 -4.40
C GLN A 1071 16.95 14.43 -2.96
N VAL A 1072 16.03 15.22 -2.40
CA VAL A 1072 16.08 15.64 -0.98
C VAL A 1072 16.00 14.43 -0.06
N LEU A 1073 15.08 13.50 -0.34
CA LEU A 1073 14.92 12.27 0.43
C LEU A 1073 16.23 11.45 0.47
N LYS A 1074 16.93 11.33 -0.66
CA LYS A 1074 18.22 10.66 -0.73
C LYS A 1074 19.32 11.44 -0.02
N PHE A 1075 19.42 12.74 -0.28
CA PHE A 1075 20.43 13.63 0.31
C PHE A 1075 20.40 13.65 1.83
N VAL A 1076 19.21 13.77 2.43
CA VAL A 1076 19.02 13.78 3.89
C VAL A 1076 19.32 12.41 4.50
N MET A 1077 18.94 11.30 3.84
CA MET A 1077 19.27 9.95 4.30
C MET A 1077 20.78 9.63 4.23
N ASP A 1078 21.49 10.23 3.28
CA ASP A 1078 22.95 10.11 3.15
C ASP A 1078 23.71 11.02 4.14
N GLY A 1079 22.99 11.70 5.04
CA GLY A 1079 23.55 12.55 6.10
C GLY A 1079 23.65 14.04 5.76
N GLY A 1080 23.11 14.47 4.61
CA GLY A 1080 23.11 15.86 4.17
C GLY A 1080 22.17 16.76 4.99
N VAL A 1081 22.59 17.99 5.23
CA VAL A 1081 21.83 19.05 5.92
C VAL A 1081 21.78 20.32 5.05
N LEU A 1082 20.91 21.29 5.38
CA LEU A 1082 20.79 22.54 4.63
C LEU A 1082 22.08 23.36 4.69
N GLU A 1083 22.43 24.00 3.57
CA GLU A 1083 23.61 24.85 3.48
C GLU A 1083 23.48 26.12 4.34
N GLU A 1084 24.62 26.53 4.90
CA GLU A 1084 24.73 27.72 5.73
C GLU A 1084 24.70 28.99 4.88
N GLN A 1085 23.87 29.97 5.25
CA GLN A 1085 23.91 31.30 4.64
C GLN A 1085 24.93 32.20 5.33
N LYS A 1086 25.77 32.89 4.54
CA LYS A 1086 26.83 33.81 5.03
C LYS A 1086 26.32 34.98 5.88
N SER A 1087 25.02 35.25 5.87
CA SER A 1087 24.37 36.34 6.62
C SER A 1087 23.62 35.86 7.88
N CYS A 1088 23.73 34.57 8.26
CA CYS A 1088 23.06 34.02 9.42
C CYS A 1088 23.74 34.45 10.74
N PRO A 1089 22.99 34.92 11.74
CA PRO A 1089 23.52 35.12 13.09
C PRO A 1089 24.04 33.80 13.71
N ILE A 1090 25.22 33.84 14.33
CA ILE A 1090 25.93 32.66 14.86
C ILE A 1090 25.07 31.89 15.88
N GLN A 1091 24.35 32.58 16.76
CA GLN A 1091 23.49 31.96 17.77
C GLN A 1091 22.39 31.07 17.14
N LEU A 1092 21.78 31.51 16.02
CA LEU A 1092 20.77 30.71 15.30
C LEU A 1092 21.42 29.55 14.53
N GLN A 1093 22.63 29.75 14.00
CA GLN A 1093 23.39 28.71 13.31
C GLN A 1093 23.76 27.56 14.25
N GLU A 1094 24.26 27.86 15.45
CA GLU A 1094 24.57 26.85 16.47
C GLU A 1094 23.31 26.09 16.92
N LEU A 1095 22.18 26.79 17.02
CA LEU A 1095 20.91 26.16 17.35
C LEU A 1095 20.43 25.22 16.23
N MET A 1096 20.53 25.63 14.96
CA MET A 1096 20.21 24.80 13.80
C MET A 1096 21.05 23.52 13.74
N HIS A 1097 22.37 23.61 13.96
CA HIS A 1097 23.27 22.45 13.99
C HIS A 1097 22.97 21.47 15.11
N ARG A 1098 22.56 21.96 16.28
CA ARG A 1098 22.10 21.10 17.38
C ARG A 1098 20.79 20.39 17.05
N CYS A 1099 19.90 21.03 16.29
CA CYS A 1099 18.64 20.44 15.83
C CYS A 1099 18.83 19.40 14.71
N TRP A 1100 19.84 19.56 13.83
CA TRP A 1100 20.11 18.64 12.72
C TRP A 1100 21.12 17.52 13.03
N GLN A 1101 21.25 17.15 14.30
CA GLN A 1101 22.02 15.95 14.66
C GLN A 1101 21.38 14.69 14.06
N GLN A 1102 22.20 13.85 13.41
CA GLN A 1102 21.71 12.64 12.74
C GLN A 1102 21.10 11.65 13.72
N ASN A 1103 21.68 11.52 14.92
CA ASN A 1103 21.12 10.70 15.99
C ASN A 1103 20.03 11.52 16.75
N PRO A 1104 18.76 11.06 16.78
CA PRO A 1104 17.68 11.79 17.45
C PRO A 1104 17.94 12.06 18.93
N ARG A 1105 18.65 11.15 19.62
CA ARG A 1105 18.95 11.30 21.06
C ARG A 1105 19.95 12.41 21.39
N LEU A 1106 20.72 12.85 20.39
CA LEU A 1106 21.69 13.95 20.54
C LEU A 1106 21.05 15.32 20.28
N ARG A 1107 19.81 15.36 19.75
CA ARG A 1107 19.09 16.60 19.53
C ARG A 1107 18.57 17.14 20.88
N PRO A 1108 18.62 18.45 21.12
CA PRO A 1108 18.08 19.04 22.34
C PRO A 1108 16.56 18.89 22.38
N THR A 1109 15.97 18.83 23.58
CA THR A 1109 14.51 18.94 23.73
C THR A 1109 14.09 20.41 23.60
N PHE A 1110 12.82 20.67 23.27
CA PHE A 1110 12.29 22.05 23.20
C PHE A 1110 12.49 22.85 24.50
N THR A 1111 12.44 22.20 25.66
CA THR A 1111 12.78 22.84 26.95
C THR A 1111 14.24 23.27 27.04
N HIS A 1112 15.18 22.44 26.55
CA HIS A 1112 16.61 22.78 26.51
C HIS A 1112 16.90 23.87 25.46
N ILE A 1113 16.15 23.89 24.36
CA ILE A 1113 16.22 24.97 23.36
C ILE A 1113 15.83 26.30 24.03
N LEU A 1114 14.69 26.33 24.72
CA LEU A 1114 14.22 27.51 25.45
C LEU A 1114 15.19 27.94 26.55
N ASP A 1115 15.79 27.01 27.27
CA ASP A 1115 16.83 27.30 28.27
C ASP A 1115 17.99 28.12 27.67
N SER A 1116 18.36 27.82 26.42
CA SER A 1116 19.49 28.46 25.73
C SER A 1116 19.19 29.84 25.13
N ILE A 1117 17.92 30.21 24.97
CA ILE A 1117 17.51 31.49 24.33
C ILE A 1117 16.67 32.40 25.25
N GLN A 1118 16.28 31.94 26.45
CA GLN A 1118 15.36 32.65 27.35
C GLN A 1118 15.82 34.05 27.80
N GLU A 1119 17.12 34.33 27.80
CA GLU A 1119 17.66 35.64 28.20
C GLU A 1119 17.45 36.71 27.12
N GLU A 1120 17.28 36.27 25.87
CA GLU A 1120 17.12 37.12 24.68
C GLU A 1120 15.65 37.35 24.32
N LEU A 1121 14.73 36.63 24.97
CA LEU A 1121 13.28 36.75 24.78
C LEU A 1121 12.70 37.97 25.51
N ARG A 1122 11.67 38.57 24.92
CA ARG A 1122 11.00 39.76 25.47
C ARG A 1122 10.32 39.43 26.81
N PRO A 1123 10.19 40.40 27.74
CA PRO A 1123 9.56 40.17 29.05
C PRO A 1123 8.13 39.62 28.98
N SER A 1124 7.37 39.94 27.94
CA SER A 1124 6.01 39.42 27.68
C SER A 1124 6.00 37.88 27.57
N PHE A 1125 7.05 37.28 27.02
CA PHE A 1125 7.18 35.83 26.91
C PHE A 1125 7.17 35.15 28.29
N ARG A 1126 7.77 35.76 29.30
CA ARG A 1126 7.81 35.20 30.67
C ARG A 1126 6.43 35.12 31.34
N LEU A 1127 5.50 36.01 30.95
CA LEU A 1127 4.16 36.07 31.51
C LEU A 1127 3.19 35.09 30.84
N LEU A 1128 3.42 34.78 29.56
CA LEU A 1128 2.45 34.07 28.72
C LEU A 1128 2.89 32.66 28.31
N SER A 1129 4.19 32.33 28.43
CA SER A 1129 4.74 31.04 28.00
C SER A 1129 4.36 29.86 28.91
N PHE A 1130 4.17 28.70 28.29
CA PHE A 1130 4.03 27.44 28.98
C PHE A 1130 5.31 27.10 29.77
N TYR A 1131 6.48 27.41 29.23
CA TYR A 1131 7.77 27.10 29.83
C TYR A 1131 7.93 27.65 31.26
N HIS A 1132 7.41 28.85 31.54
CA HIS A 1132 7.43 29.44 32.89
C HIS A 1132 6.22 29.05 33.77
N SER A 1133 5.23 28.36 33.20
CA SER A 1133 4.03 27.91 33.91
C SER A 1133 4.35 26.82 34.96
N PRO A 1134 3.53 26.69 36.02
CA PRO A 1134 3.69 25.62 37.02
C PRO A 1134 3.51 24.21 36.43
N GLN A 1135 2.77 24.08 35.32
CA GLN A 1135 2.55 22.82 34.62
C GLN A 1135 3.86 22.29 33.99
N CYS A 1136 4.67 23.17 33.40
CA CYS A 1136 6.00 22.82 32.87
C CYS A 1136 6.98 22.43 34.00
N ARG A 1137 6.94 23.10 35.16
CA ARG A 1137 7.80 22.74 36.31
C ARG A 1137 7.54 21.33 36.83
N GLY A 1138 6.27 20.89 36.85
CA GLY A 1138 5.91 19.50 37.18
C GLY A 1138 6.38 18.47 36.13
N ALA A 1139 6.32 18.82 34.84
CA ALA A 1139 6.83 17.99 33.75
C ALA A 1139 8.36 17.88 33.74
N ARG A 1140 9.10 18.92 34.15
CA ARG A 1140 10.58 18.90 34.28
C ARG A 1140 11.04 18.06 35.48
N ALA A 1141 10.29 18.07 36.59
CA ALA A 1141 10.64 17.30 37.79
C ALA A 1141 10.49 15.77 37.63
N SER A 1142 9.67 15.32 36.67
CA SER A 1142 9.45 13.90 36.37
C SER A 1142 10.45 13.29 35.37
N LEU A 1143 11.41 14.08 34.88
CA LEU A 1143 12.41 13.68 33.87
C LEU A 1143 13.84 13.49 34.43
N LEU A 1144 14.06 13.58 35.74
CA LEU A 1144 15.36 13.27 36.36
C LEU A 1144 15.51 11.74 36.53
N PRO A 1145 16.61 11.10 36.07
CA PRO A 1145 16.84 9.67 36.27
C PRO A 1145 17.23 9.38 37.73
N THR A 1146 16.41 8.61 38.44
CA THR A 1146 16.84 7.85 39.62
C THR A 1146 17.46 6.55 39.15
N ASP A 1147 18.79 6.49 39.08
CA ASP A 1147 19.61 5.27 39.25
C ASP A 1147 21.09 5.61 39.00
N ALA A 1148 21.81 5.96 40.07
CA ALA A 1148 23.27 5.90 40.12
C ALA A 1148 23.68 5.67 41.58
N GLU A 1149 24.02 4.43 41.92
CA GLU A 1149 24.73 4.10 43.16
C GLU A 1149 26.25 4.36 43.02
N PRO A 1150 26.97 4.55 44.15
CA PRO A 1150 28.19 5.34 44.19
C PRO A 1150 29.44 4.47 44.23
N ASP A 1151 30.44 4.83 43.42
CA ASP A 1151 31.83 4.45 43.69
C ASP A 1151 32.73 5.69 43.60
N SER A 1152 33.37 6.00 44.72
CA SER A 1152 34.55 6.85 44.83
C SER A 1152 35.51 6.12 45.78
N PRO A 1153 36.84 6.29 45.66
CA PRO A 1153 37.46 7.39 46.41
C PRO A 1153 38.77 7.90 45.73
N PRO A 1154 39.68 8.66 46.39
CA PRO A 1154 39.87 10.09 46.12
C PRO A 1154 41.31 10.43 45.68
N THR A 1155 41.61 11.71 45.39
CA THR A 1155 42.89 12.46 45.63
C THR A 1155 43.06 13.61 44.62
N PRO A 1156 43.99 14.58 44.83
CA PRO A 1156 44.01 15.56 45.92
C PRO A 1156 44.08 17.02 45.39
N LYS A 1157 43.91 17.99 46.30
CA LYS A 1157 44.01 19.43 46.02
C LYS A 1157 45.45 19.89 45.79
N GLY A 1158 45.60 20.75 44.77
CA GLY A 1158 46.46 21.95 44.77
C GLY A 1158 47.93 21.78 44.41
N VAL A 1159 48.41 22.52 43.42
CA VAL A 1159 49.27 23.72 43.58
C VAL A 1159 49.52 24.34 42.19
N SER A 1160 49.57 25.67 42.19
CA SER A 1160 49.80 26.66 41.14
C SER A 1160 50.98 26.44 40.19
N SER A 1161 50.88 26.97 38.97
CA SER A 1161 51.85 27.95 38.46
C SER A 1161 51.35 28.68 37.21
N ASP A 1162 51.43 30.00 37.28
CA ASP A 1162 51.31 30.99 36.20
C ASP A 1162 52.10 30.61 34.93
N PHE A 1163 51.62 31.08 33.77
CA PHE A 1163 52.30 32.05 32.90
C PHE A 1163 51.61 32.12 31.53
N SER A 1164 50.98 33.25 31.24
CA SER A 1164 50.73 33.74 29.87
C SER A 1164 51.98 34.49 29.37
N PRO A 1165 52.00 35.03 28.14
CA PRO A 1165 51.66 34.51 26.81
C PRO A 1165 52.85 34.70 25.84
N LEU A 1166 52.77 34.28 24.56
CA LEU A 1166 53.27 35.08 23.43
C LEU A 1166 52.97 34.45 22.05
N ASN A 1167 52.62 35.38 21.15
CA ASN A 1167 52.35 35.25 19.72
C ASN A 1167 53.45 34.60 18.88
N GLY A 1168 53.04 34.04 17.74
CA GLY A 1168 53.58 34.50 16.45
C GLY A 1168 54.08 33.45 15.44
N GLY A 1169 53.20 33.06 14.50
CA GLY A 1169 53.54 32.86 13.07
C GLY A 1169 54.50 31.73 12.66
N PRO A 1170 54.78 31.57 11.34
CA PRO A 1170 53.95 30.72 10.47
C PRO A 1170 54.75 29.69 9.63
N GLY A 1171 54.02 28.75 9.01
CA GLY A 1171 54.35 28.20 7.68
C GLY A 1171 55.04 26.84 7.61
N HIS A 1172 54.26 25.79 7.31
CA HIS A 1172 54.41 24.99 6.08
C HIS A 1172 53.17 24.16 5.79
#